data_AF-A0AAW8LH30-F1
#
_entry.id   AF-A0AAW8LH30-F1
#
_cell.length_a   1.000
_cell.length_b   1.000
_cell.length_c   1.000
_cell.angle_alpha   90.00
_cell.angle_beta   90.00
_cell.angle_gamma   90.00
#
_symmetry.space_group_name_H-M   'P 1'
#
loop_
_entity.id
_entity.type
_entity.pdbx_description
1 polymer ?
#
loop_
_entity_poly.entity_id
_entity_poly.type
_entity_poly.pdbx_seq_one_letter_code
_entity_poly.pdbx_strand_id
1 'polypeptide(L)'
;MKNKILFPFALTTLLTALSGCGGESANVIPEKNDEATTNGTCTPGTTNCVEWGLEYPLDGLNFNCSSDTENTFITLFDSKNGVASGTCQKTDNIEFYIQSFASRKINLGQIKLSDYASFSAQTQLPRLSVIDIATGITRRPVGDLVPNDPTVQVAMRLVKILQALALEEGRIINPSDVQPLYITEEMRKDLAKTSENINLMDADLATKIKDFVDISTISDEVAFATVKKLVTIANAAVYQPEFSLFSTSGVIGSNLTGSDGLVGCNQSPCDIKNKNTKYLFGHFMLITDRQGYTFGSGLQWRDTQLTLAKENLSSLGGINAQLIRKVKPVQMTADPQSSWIHPTSKTINTPYRLNVANNATQLELYQGRLLNDYVIAGKEAFYKVVTDKKSLDTSDQANLGLWRLQADGENYTGSVDLYKIFPISYLDRQVFKTAQNVADGEKYIFPMYANLEFKFTDTTVSPITLGIVIDSNGDVRTNMQSSSNFATDPVNGCKGDVLAATLLDHQGIQQYRLGTLGRAFVADKAVSMRLILANEKFGNINGALVGVDSRIQSSPDSRDSIVIGGALLNLSNVLDTNVGQNGRVTFLNSAGDGVQWANTYASFQKVYNNNNEGETPADISLAKLNGGSVEFKLADCYQVKAK
;
A
#
# COMPACT_ATOMS: atom_id res chain seq x y z
N MET A 1 -6.11 -37.30 -48.24
CA MET A 1 -5.85 -38.69 -47.79
C MET A 1 -4.53 -38.73 -47.02
N LYS A 2 -4.61 -38.92 -45.70
CA LYS A 2 -3.74 -39.78 -44.88
C LYS A 2 -4.35 -39.90 -43.47
N ASN A 3 -5.08 -41.02 -43.32
CA ASN A 3 -5.40 -41.87 -42.18
C ASN A 3 -5.92 -41.34 -40.82
N LYS A 4 -7.16 -41.80 -40.55
CA LYS A 4 -7.80 -42.02 -39.24
C LYS A 4 -7.09 -43.11 -38.44
N ILE A 5 -7.11 -43.01 -37.10
CA ILE A 5 -7.23 -44.15 -36.17
C ILE A 5 -8.16 -43.73 -35.00
N LEU A 6 -9.13 -44.61 -34.68
CA LEU A 6 -10.14 -44.50 -33.61
C LEU A 6 -9.71 -45.31 -32.36
N PHE A 7 -9.91 -44.73 -31.17
CA PHE A 7 -10.37 -45.29 -29.85
C PHE A 7 -9.56 -46.42 -29.15
N PRO A 8 -9.58 -46.61 -27.79
CA PRO A 8 -10.79 -46.57 -26.94
C PRO A 8 -10.67 -46.05 -25.48
N PHE A 9 -11.85 -45.97 -24.85
CA PHE A 9 -12.10 -45.87 -23.41
C PHE A 9 -11.35 -46.94 -22.59
N ALA A 10 -10.79 -46.53 -21.44
CA ALA A 10 -10.55 -47.40 -20.29
C ALA A 10 -10.77 -46.59 -19.00
N LEU A 11 -11.99 -46.69 -18.47
CA LEU A 11 -12.30 -46.39 -17.07
C LEU A 11 -11.80 -47.56 -16.20
N THR A 12 -11.53 -47.29 -14.92
CA THR A 12 -11.22 -48.23 -13.82
C THR A 12 -9.78 -48.79 -13.74
N THR A 13 -8.95 -48.16 -12.89
CA THR A 13 -8.43 -48.71 -11.61
C THR A 13 -7.25 -47.87 -11.13
N LEU A 14 -7.52 -46.83 -10.32
CA LEU A 14 -6.58 -46.34 -9.30
C LEU A 14 -7.35 -45.54 -8.23
N LEU A 15 -8.42 -46.14 -7.71
CA LEU A 15 -8.97 -45.83 -6.39
C LEU A 15 -8.36 -46.86 -5.44
N THR A 16 -7.31 -46.48 -4.72
CA THR A 16 -6.83 -47.01 -3.41
C THR A 16 -5.36 -46.64 -3.17
N ALA A 17 -5.05 -45.34 -3.12
CA ALA A 17 -3.87 -44.79 -2.42
C ALA A 17 -3.87 -43.25 -2.53
N LEU A 18 -4.80 -42.58 -1.86
CA LEU A 18 -4.76 -41.15 -1.53
C LEU A 18 -5.84 -40.90 -0.44
N SER A 19 -5.66 -41.57 0.69
CA SER A 19 -6.35 -41.27 1.94
C SER A 19 -5.25 -40.96 2.96
N GLY A 20 -4.89 -39.67 3.07
CA GLY A 20 -3.91 -39.15 4.02
C GLY A 20 -3.29 -37.83 3.55
N CYS A 21 -3.61 -36.74 4.26
CA CYS A 21 -3.31 -35.31 3.99
C CYS A 21 -4.17 -34.70 2.86
N GLY A 22 -5.18 -33.84 3.06
CA GLY A 22 -5.56 -33.00 4.20
C GLY A 22 -5.34 -31.53 3.84
N GLY A 23 -6.31 -30.91 3.16
CA GLY A 23 -6.37 -29.45 2.95
C GLY A 23 -6.51 -28.96 1.51
N GLU A 24 -7.26 -29.63 0.64
CA GLU A 24 -7.69 -29.04 -0.64
C GLU A 24 -9.09 -28.45 -0.46
N SER A 25 -9.21 -27.13 -0.64
CA SER A 25 -10.51 -26.50 -0.90
C SER A 25 -10.98 -27.02 -2.26
N ALA A 26 -11.73 -28.12 -2.26
CA ALA A 26 -12.57 -28.46 -3.38
C ALA A 26 -13.53 -27.27 -3.58
N ASN A 27 -13.37 -26.57 -4.69
CA ASN A 27 -14.46 -25.77 -5.24
C ASN A 27 -15.59 -26.76 -5.55
N VAL A 28 -16.48 -26.94 -4.58
CA VAL A 28 -17.72 -27.67 -4.76
C VAL A 28 -18.53 -26.87 -5.78
N ILE A 29 -18.78 -27.48 -6.94
CA ILE A 29 -19.71 -26.99 -7.95
C ILE A 29 -21.12 -27.37 -7.46
N PRO A 30 -22.00 -26.42 -7.12
CA PRO A 30 -23.41 -26.72 -6.94
C PRO A 30 -24.07 -26.77 -8.31
N GLU A 31 -24.71 -27.90 -8.65
CA GLU A 31 -25.51 -28.00 -9.86
C GLU A 31 -26.82 -27.18 -9.76
N LYS A 32 -27.16 -26.58 -10.91
CA LYS A 32 -28.44 -26.02 -11.39
C LYS A 32 -29.03 -24.81 -10.66
N ASN A 33 -28.43 -23.66 -10.95
CA ASN A 33 -29.06 -22.64 -11.81
C ASN A 33 -27.96 -22.07 -12.73
N ASP A 34 -28.09 -22.35 -14.02
CA ASP A 34 -27.06 -22.16 -15.05
C ASP A 34 -26.68 -20.68 -15.28
N GLU A 35 -25.36 -20.43 -15.36
CA GLU A 35 -24.64 -19.29 -15.99
C GLU A 35 -24.51 -17.93 -15.29
N ALA A 36 -24.27 -17.87 -13.98
CA ALA A 36 -23.55 -16.71 -13.43
C ALA A 36 -22.06 -16.75 -13.83
N THR A 37 -21.60 -15.85 -14.71
CA THR A 37 -20.16 -15.63 -14.97
C THR A 37 -19.47 -15.25 -13.67
N THR A 38 -18.71 -16.16 -13.08
CA THR A 38 -18.41 -16.24 -11.63
C THR A 38 -17.97 -14.97 -10.90
N ASN A 39 -17.45 -13.95 -11.59
CA ASN A 39 -16.89 -12.76 -10.97
C ASN A 39 -17.10 -11.43 -11.75
N GLY A 40 -18.30 -11.23 -12.31
CA GLY A 40 -18.73 -9.93 -12.84
C GLY A 40 -19.17 -9.91 -14.30
N THR A 41 -19.51 -8.72 -14.80
CA THR A 41 -20.16 -8.51 -16.13
C THR A 41 -19.19 -8.27 -17.28
N CYS A 42 -17.92 -8.04 -16.99
CA CYS A 42 -16.94 -7.66 -18.00
C CYS A 42 -15.55 -8.21 -17.67
N THR A 43 -14.68 -8.25 -18.69
CA THR A 43 -13.32 -8.76 -18.54
C THR A 43 -12.38 -7.65 -18.05
N PRO A 44 -11.61 -7.86 -16.96
CA PRO A 44 -10.60 -6.90 -16.53
C PRO A 44 -9.68 -6.45 -17.68
N GLY A 45 -9.39 -5.15 -17.73
CA GLY A 45 -8.51 -4.57 -18.75
C GLY A 45 -9.17 -4.24 -20.10
N THR A 46 -10.43 -4.60 -20.32
CA THR A 46 -11.18 -4.11 -21.50
C THR A 46 -11.74 -2.70 -21.28
N THR A 47 -11.93 -1.94 -22.35
CA THR A 47 -12.57 -0.61 -22.30
C THR A 47 -13.91 -0.67 -21.59
N ASN A 48 -14.20 0.33 -20.74
CA ASN A 48 -15.39 0.42 -19.89
C ASN A 48 -15.56 -0.65 -18.82
N CYS A 49 -14.61 -1.57 -18.64
CA CYS A 49 -14.62 -2.50 -17.52
C CYS A 49 -13.74 -1.99 -16.37
N VAL A 50 -14.26 -2.09 -15.15
CA VAL A 50 -13.51 -1.74 -13.94
C VAL A 50 -13.49 -2.97 -13.04
N GLU A 51 -12.29 -3.45 -12.76
CA GLU A 51 -12.06 -4.43 -11.68
C GLU A 51 -11.83 -3.66 -10.37
N TRP A 52 -12.52 -4.06 -9.32
CA TRP A 52 -12.43 -3.47 -7.99
C TRP A 52 -12.14 -4.55 -6.96
N GLY A 53 -11.47 -4.17 -5.86
CA GLY A 53 -11.18 -5.05 -4.74
C GLY A 53 -11.92 -4.63 -3.47
N LEU A 54 -12.09 -5.55 -2.53
CA LEU A 54 -12.55 -5.25 -1.18
C LEU A 54 -11.36 -5.03 -0.24
N GLU A 55 -11.47 -4.02 0.61
CA GLU A 55 -10.52 -3.77 1.71
C GLU A 55 -10.52 -4.91 2.73
N TYR A 56 -11.70 -5.39 3.12
CA TYR A 56 -11.85 -6.62 3.89
C TYR A 56 -11.79 -7.81 2.92
N PRO A 57 -10.93 -8.83 3.16
CA PRO A 57 -10.77 -9.98 2.27
C PRO A 57 -11.97 -10.94 2.36
N LEU A 58 -13.10 -10.56 1.78
CA LEU A 58 -14.36 -11.32 1.80
C LEU A 58 -14.60 -12.04 0.47
N ASP A 59 -14.49 -13.36 0.50
CA ASP A 59 -14.83 -14.25 -0.61
C ASP A 59 -16.31 -14.64 -0.56
N GLY A 60 -16.97 -14.65 -1.71
CA GLY A 60 -18.36 -15.11 -1.83
C GLY A 60 -19.42 -14.04 -1.54
N LEU A 61 -19.05 -12.76 -1.43
CA LEU A 61 -20.01 -11.66 -1.28
C LEU A 61 -20.81 -11.51 -2.57
N ASN A 62 -22.14 -11.54 -2.51
CA ASN A 62 -22.96 -11.39 -3.70
C ASN A 62 -22.98 -9.94 -4.18
N PHE A 63 -22.95 -9.76 -5.50
CA PHE A 63 -23.19 -8.46 -6.11
C PHE A 63 -23.92 -8.54 -7.45
N ASN A 64 -24.67 -7.49 -7.77
CA ASN A 64 -25.26 -7.27 -9.09
C ASN A 64 -24.72 -5.96 -9.68
N CYS A 65 -24.47 -5.93 -10.99
CA CYS A 65 -24.12 -4.72 -11.71
C CYS A 65 -25.35 -4.25 -12.51
N SER A 66 -25.73 -2.97 -12.43
CA SER A 66 -26.97 -2.47 -13.04
C SER A 66 -27.12 -2.68 -14.56
N SER A 67 -26.03 -2.89 -15.30
CA SER A 67 -26.02 -3.19 -16.73
C SER A 67 -26.39 -4.64 -17.06
N ASP A 68 -26.37 -5.53 -16.08
CA ASP A 68 -26.75 -6.94 -16.22
C ASP A 68 -27.92 -7.24 -15.28
N THR A 69 -29.08 -7.49 -15.87
CA THR A 69 -30.32 -7.77 -15.13
C THR A 69 -30.62 -9.26 -15.02
N GLU A 70 -29.79 -10.12 -15.60
CA GLU A 70 -30.03 -11.57 -15.69
C GLU A 70 -29.16 -12.35 -14.69
N ASN A 71 -27.94 -11.84 -14.42
CA ASN A 71 -26.94 -12.56 -13.64
C ASN A 71 -26.70 -11.94 -12.26
N THR A 72 -26.29 -12.80 -11.33
CA THR A 72 -25.76 -12.41 -10.01
C THR A 72 -24.35 -12.95 -9.86
N PHE A 73 -23.46 -12.16 -9.28
CA PHE A 73 -22.05 -12.48 -9.15
C PHE A 73 -21.64 -12.67 -7.70
N ILE A 74 -20.43 -13.20 -7.49
CA ILE A 74 -19.78 -13.26 -6.20
C ILE A 74 -18.35 -12.73 -6.28
N THR A 75 -17.86 -12.12 -5.20
CA THR A 75 -16.44 -11.79 -5.10
C THR A 75 -15.59 -13.04 -5.00
N LEU A 76 -14.41 -13.03 -5.63
CA LEU A 76 -13.43 -14.12 -5.54
C LEU A 76 -12.15 -13.64 -4.88
N PHE A 77 -11.66 -14.39 -3.90
CA PHE A 77 -10.43 -14.11 -3.18
C PHE A 77 -9.21 -14.69 -3.91
N ASP A 78 -8.34 -13.79 -4.36
CA ASP A 78 -7.04 -14.13 -4.89
C ASP A 78 -6.01 -14.22 -3.76
N SER A 79 -5.63 -15.44 -3.39
CA SER A 79 -4.60 -15.69 -2.37
C SER A 79 -3.21 -15.19 -2.77
N LYS A 80 -2.92 -15.03 -4.07
CA LYS A 80 -1.63 -14.47 -4.52
C LYS A 80 -1.58 -12.97 -4.28
N ASN A 81 -2.69 -12.27 -4.48
CA ASN A 81 -2.77 -10.81 -4.32
C ASN A 81 -3.33 -10.35 -2.97
N GLY A 82 -3.90 -11.27 -2.19
CA GLY A 82 -4.44 -11.00 -0.86
C GLY A 82 -5.63 -10.04 -0.92
N VAL A 83 -6.49 -10.18 -1.93
CA VAL A 83 -7.64 -9.32 -2.18
C VAL A 83 -8.81 -10.13 -2.74
N ALA A 84 -10.03 -9.81 -2.31
CA ALA A 84 -11.23 -10.30 -2.97
C ALA A 84 -11.73 -9.26 -3.98
N SER A 85 -11.97 -9.66 -5.22
CA SER A 85 -12.32 -8.72 -6.31
C SER A 85 -13.57 -9.12 -7.06
N GLY A 86 -14.09 -8.17 -7.86
CA GLY A 86 -15.08 -8.40 -8.91
C GLY A 86 -15.08 -7.31 -9.98
N THR A 87 -15.89 -7.51 -11.02
CA THR A 87 -15.94 -6.59 -12.18
C THR A 87 -17.34 -6.11 -12.52
N CYS A 88 -17.45 -4.83 -12.89
CA CYS A 88 -18.67 -4.26 -13.46
C CYS A 88 -18.29 -3.24 -14.56
N GLN A 89 -19.27 -2.81 -15.36
CA GLN A 89 -19.06 -1.69 -16.26
C GLN A 89 -18.87 -0.40 -15.47
N LYS A 90 -18.06 0.53 -15.96
CA LYS A 90 -17.72 1.81 -15.30
C LYS A 90 -18.94 2.61 -14.83
N THR A 91 -20.03 2.57 -15.59
CA THR A 91 -21.26 3.33 -15.30
C THR A 91 -22.21 2.60 -14.36
N ASP A 92 -21.87 1.39 -13.92
CA ASP A 92 -22.77 0.58 -13.12
C ASP A 92 -22.94 1.11 -11.71
N ASN A 93 -24.15 0.87 -11.21
CA ASN A 93 -24.39 0.80 -9.78
C ASN A 93 -24.25 -0.66 -9.35
N ILE A 94 -23.39 -0.89 -8.37
CA ILE A 94 -23.13 -2.20 -7.77
C ILE A 94 -24.02 -2.33 -6.54
N GLU A 95 -24.91 -3.32 -6.54
CA GLU A 95 -25.68 -3.71 -5.35
C GLU A 95 -24.95 -4.83 -4.64
N PHE A 96 -24.64 -4.67 -3.35
CA PHE A 96 -23.97 -5.69 -2.54
C PHE A 96 -24.93 -6.34 -1.55
N TYR A 97 -24.81 -7.65 -1.36
CA TYR A 97 -25.59 -8.39 -0.36
C TYR A 97 -24.97 -9.75 -0.01
N ILE A 98 -25.47 -10.38 1.05
CA ILE A 98 -25.26 -11.80 1.33
C ILE A 98 -26.62 -12.49 1.16
N GLN A 99 -26.71 -13.52 0.30
CA GLN A 99 -27.96 -14.22 0.03
C GLN A 99 -27.92 -15.70 0.43
N SER A 100 -29.00 -16.14 1.08
CA SER A 100 -29.27 -17.56 1.37
C SER A 100 -29.85 -18.30 0.16
N PHE A 101 -29.85 -19.63 0.22
CA PHE A 101 -30.53 -20.46 -0.78
C PHE A 101 -32.06 -20.28 -0.80
N ALA A 102 -32.66 -19.79 0.30
CA ALA A 102 -34.10 -19.51 0.40
C ALA A 102 -34.44 -18.03 0.11
N SER A 103 -33.54 -17.30 -0.56
CA SER A 103 -33.72 -15.89 -0.95
C SER A 103 -33.81 -14.87 0.20
N ARG A 104 -33.51 -15.26 1.45
CA ARG A 104 -33.20 -14.30 2.53
C ARG A 104 -31.91 -13.56 2.21
N LYS A 105 -31.90 -12.23 2.40
CA LYS A 105 -30.76 -11.36 2.12
C LYS A 105 -30.35 -10.52 3.31
N ILE A 106 -29.05 -10.29 3.47
CA ILE A 106 -28.50 -9.14 4.19
C ILE A 106 -28.13 -8.10 3.15
N ASN A 107 -28.85 -6.99 3.12
CA ASN A 107 -28.64 -5.95 2.12
C ASN A 107 -27.51 -5.01 2.57
N LEU A 108 -26.50 -4.83 1.71
CA LEU A 108 -25.34 -3.97 1.97
C LEU A 108 -25.34 -2.69 1.10
N GLY A 109 -26.50 -2.37 0.51
CA GLY A 109 -26.71 -1.13 -0.22
C GLY A 109 -26.17 -1.15 -1.64
N GLN A 110 -26.15 0.04 -2.25
CA GLN A 110 -25.79 0.22 -3.64
C GLN A 110 -24.80 1.37 -3.80
N ILE A 111 -23.76 1.12 -4.60
CA ILE A 111 -22.64 2.02 -4.82
C ILE A 111 -22.55 2.33 -6.32
N LYS A 112 -22.46 3.61 -6.69
CA LYS A 112 -22.18 3.98 -8.08
C LYS A 112 -20.68 3.88 -8.33
N LEU A 113 -20.25 2.96 -9.19
CA LEU A 113 -18.84 2.63 -9.36
C LEU A 113 -18.00 3.84 -9.76
N SER A 114 -18.52 4.70 -10.65
CA SER A 114 -17.84 5.93 -11.09
C SER A 114 -17.49 6.91 -9.98
N ASP A 115 -18.18 6.85 -8.84
CA ASP A 115 -17.92 7.76 -7.71
C ASP A 115 -16.66 7.32 -6.92
N TYR A 116 -16.21 6.08 -7.12
CA TYR A 116 -15.07 5.46 -6.43
C TYR A 116 -13.93 5.14 -7.40
N ALA A 117 -14.24 4.57 -8.57
CA ALA A 117 -13.29 4.15 -9.57
C ALA A 117 -13.84 4.38 -10.99
N SER A 118 -13.11 5.17 -11.77
CA SER A 118 -13.38 5.42 -13.18
C SER A 118 -12.54 4.52 -14.11
N PHE A 119 -11.47 3.90 -13.60
CA PHE A 119 -10.65 2.88 -14.25
C PHE A 119 -9.94 2.02 -13.20
N SER A 120 -9.44 0.86 -13.61
CA SER A 120 -8.50 0.05 -12.84
C SER A 120 -7.17 -0.06 -13.57
N ALA A 121 -6.05 0.16 -12.89
CA ALA A 121 -4.73 -0.08 -13.47
C ALA A 121 -4.49 -1.59 -13.57
N GLN A 122 -3.76 -2.05 -14.59
CA GLN A 122 -3.46 -3.49 -14.75
C GLN A 122 -2.77 -4.13 -13.53
N THR A 123 -2.09 -3.31 -12.72
CA THR A 123 -1.27 -3.74 -11.58
C THR A 123 -1.86 -3.36 -10.22
N GLN A 124 -2.96 -2.60 -10.17
CA GLN A 124 -3.57 -2.14 -8.92
C GLN A 124 -5.08 -1.95 -9.06
N LEU A 125 -5.79 -2.57 -8.12
CA LEU A 125 -7.23 -2.47 -8.01
C LEU A 125 -7.62 -1.36 -7.03
N PRO A 126 -8.58 -0.49 -7.38
CA PRO A 126 -9.23 0.38 -6.41
C PRO A 126 -9.90 -0.48 -5.32
N ARG A 127 -9.65 -0.16 -4.05
CA ARG A 127 -10.21 -0.91 -2.92
C ARG A 127 -11.42 -0.19 -2.34
N LEU A 128 -12.57 -0.86 -2.37
CA LEU A 128 -13.78 -0.45 -1.67
C LEU A 128 -13.62 -0.76 -0.18
N SER A 129 -13.66 0.28 0.64
CA SER A 129 -13.61 0.18 2.10
C SER A 129 -14.98 -0.19 2.68
N VAL A 130 -14.98 -0.65 3.94
CA VAL A 130 -16.24 -0.84 4.68
C VAL A 130 -17.01 0.48 4.87
N ILE A 131 -16.33 1.62 4.84
CA ILE A 131 -16.94 2.96 4.89
C ILE A 131 -17.60 3.30 3.55
N ASP A 132 -17.02 2.89 2.42
CA ASP A 132 -17.61 3.10 1.09
C ASP A 132 -18.92 2.33 0.94
N ILE A 133 -18.94 1.07 1.41
CA ILE A 133 -20.16 0.24 1.48
C ILE A 133 -21.20 0.90 2.40
N ALA A 134 -20.80 1.32 3.60
CA ALA A 134 -21.70 2.00 4.52
C ALA A 134 -22.25 3.31 3.95
N THR A 135 -21.44 4.07 3.19
CA THR A 135 -21.88 5.28 2.48
C THR A 135 -22.90 4.95 1.39
N GLY A 136 -22.76 3.82 0.71
CA GLY A 136 -23.77 3.31 -0.23
C GLY A 136 -25.12 3.00 0.42
N ILE A 137 -25.12 2.61 1.70
CA ILE A 137 -26.33 2.35 2.51
C ILE A 137 -26.95 3.65 2.99
N THR A 138 -26.17 4.51 3.66
CA THR A 138 -26.68 5.72 4.32
C THR A 138 -26.85 6.91 3.38
N ARG A 139 -26.21 6.88 2.21
CA ARG A 139 -26.06 8.00 1.27
C ARG A 139 -25.45 9.25 1.92
N ARG A 140 -24.65 9.07 2.98
CA ARG A 140 -24.01 10.16 3.73
C ARG A 140 -22.50 9.97 3.79
N PRO A 141 -21.68 10.92 3.29
CA PRO A 141 -20.24 10.85 3.37
C PRO A 141 -19.74 11.00 4.82
N VAL A 142 -18.56 10.45 5.09
CA VAL A 142 -17.88 10.55 6.40
C VAL A 142 -16.80 11.62 6.36
N GLY A 143 -16.97 12.66 7.19
CA GLY A 143 -15.94 13.66 7.44
C GLY A 143 -14.77 13.06 8.20
N ASP A 144 -14.99 12.72 9.48
CA ASP A 144 -14.00 12.12 10.38
C ASP A 144 -14.42 10.70 10.82
N LEU A 145 -13.44 9.82 11.08
CA LEU A 145 -13.71 8.52 11.71
C LEU A 145 -14.02 8.71 13.19
N VAL A 146 -15.31 8.85 13.52
CA VAL A 146 -15.81 8.90 14.90
C VAL A 146 -16.93 7.88 15.11
N PRO A 147 -16.99 7.19 16.26
CA PRO A 147 -17.90 6.05 16.46
C PRO A 147 -19.38 6.44 16.48
N ASN A 148 -19.68 7.73 16.70
CA ASN A 148 -21.06 8.25 16.74
C ASN A 148 -21.56 8.75 15.37
N ASP A 149 -20.72 8.78 14.32
CA ASP A 149 -21.21 9.14 12.99
C ASP A 149 -22.13 8.02 12.45
N PRO A 150 -23.34 8.33 11.93
CA PRO A 150 -24.28 7.31 11.48
C PRO A 150 -23.74 6.37 10.39
N THR A 151 -22.91 6.86 9.48
CA THR A 151 -22.29 6.01 8.46
C THR A 151 -21.20 5.13 9.07
N VAL A 152 -20.42 5.66 10.02
CA VAL A 152 -19.44 4.86 10.78
C VAL A 152 -20.13 3.76 11.59
N GLN A 153 -21.29 4.04 12.21
CA GLN A 153 -22.06 3.01 12.92
C GLN A 153 -22.55 1.89 12.00
N VAL A 154 -22.95 2.19 10.76
CA VAL A 154 -23.30 1.17 9.77
C VAL A 154 -22.06 0.34 9.39
N ALA A 155 -20.90 0.97 9.19
CA ALA A 155 -19.65 0.24 8.94
C ALA A 155 -19.27 -0.66 10.13
N MET A 156 -19.46 -0.18 11.36
CA MET A 156 -19.25 -0.99 12.57
C MET A 156 -20.18 -2.19 12.61
N ARG A 157 -21.47 -2.03 12.28
CA ARG A 157 -22.43 -3.14 12.20
C ARG A 157 -22.03 -4.17 11.14
N LEU A 158 -21.58 -3.73 9.97
CA LEU A 158 -21.02 -4.63 8.95
C LEU A 158 -19.82 -5.41 9.50
N VAL A 159 -18.86 -4.70 10.11
CA VAL A 159 -17.68 -5.33 10.72
C VAL A 159 -18.05 -6.32 11.81
N LYS A 160 -19.06 -6.04 12.65
CA LYS A 160 -19.52 -7.00 13.67
C LYS A 160 -20.01 -8.30 13.06
N ILE A 161 -20.76 -8.24 11.96
CA ILE A 161 -21.22 -9.43 11.24
C ILE A 161 -20.00 -10.22 10.72
N LEU A 162 -19.09 -9.55 10.01
CA LEU A 162 -17.92 -10.21 9.42
C LEU A 162 -17.00 -10.83 10.49
N GLN A 163 -16.76 -10.11 11.59
CA GLN A 163 -15.89 -10.59 12.66
C GLN A 163 -16.53 -11.71 13.49
N ALA A 164 -17.84 -11.64 13.75
CA ALA A 164 -18.55 -12.72 14.43
C ALA A 164 -18.52 -14.01 13.60
N LEU A 165 -18.79 -13.93 12.30
CA LEU A 165 -18.65 -15.08 11.39
C LEU A 165 -17.22 -15.61 11.33
N ALA A 166 -16.23 -14.73 11.30
CA ALA A 166 -14.82 -15.13 11.28
C ALA A 166 -14.38 -15.80 12.60
N LEU A 167 -14.99 -15.44 13.75
CA LEU A 167 -14.78 -16.14 15.02
C LEU A 167 -15.45 -17.52 15.03
N GLU A 168 -16.70 -17.62 14.57
CA GLU A 168 -17.46 -18.89 14.53
C GLU A 168 -16.76 -19.93 13.64
N GLU A 169 -16.22 -19.49 12.50
CA GLU A 169 -15.42 -20.33 11.59
C GLU A 169 -13.99 -20.60 12.07
N GLY A 170 -13.59 -20.05 13.23
CA GLY A 170 -12.23 -20.15 13.76
C GLY A 170 -11.17 -19.52 12.83
N ARG A 171 -11.55 -18.62 11.92
CA ARG A 171 -10.64 -17.87 11.02
C ARG A 171 -9.82 -16.85 11.79
N ILE A 172 -10.38 -16.30 12.86
CA ILE A 172 -9.70 -15.43 13.82
C ILE A 172 -9.87 -15.96 15.24
N ILE A 173 -8.95 -15.55 16.11
CA ILE A 173 -8.99 -15.84 17.56
C ILE A 173 -9.19 -14.54 18.34
N ASN A 174 -8.55 -13.46 17.89
CA ASN A 174 -8.77 -12.12 18.42
C ASN A 174 -9.87 -11.42 17.60
N PRO A 175 -10.93 -10.93 18.24
CA PRO A 175 -12.04 -10.22 17.59
C PRO A 175 -11.67 -8.99 16.73
N SER A 176 -10.46 -8.44 16.91
CA SER A 176 -9.93 -7.29 16.14
C SER A 176 -8.95 -7.69 15.02
N ASP A 177 -8.64 -8.98 14.88
CA ASP A 177 -7.80 -9.46 13.78
C ASP A 177 -8.60 -9.48 12.47
N VAL A 178 -7.92 -9.29 11.34
CA VAL A 178 -8.56 -9.28 10.01
C VAL A 178 -7.91 -10.37 9.18
N GLN A 179 -8.70 -11.39 8.83
CA GLN A 179 -8.28 -12.54 8.04
C GLN A 179 -9.31 -12.80 6.93
N PRO A 180 -8.95 -13.55 5.88
CA PRO A 180 -9.89 -13.95 4.84
C PRO A 180 -11.12 -14.65 5.42
N LEU A 181 -12.30 -14.17 5.03
CA LEU A 181 -13.59 -14.78 5.34
C LEU A 181 -14.19 -15.31 4.04
N TYR A 182 -14.71 -16.54 4.11
CA TYR A 182 -15.34 -17.21 2.99
C TYR A 182 -16.81 -17.42 3.33
N ILE A 183 -17.72 -16.90 2.50
CA ILE A 183 -19.15 -17.14 2.67
C ILE A 183 -19.46 -18.59 2.24
N THR A 184 -19.56 -19.49 3.21
CA THR A 184 -19.77 -20.93 2.99
C THR A 184 -21.22 -21.27 2.67
N GLU A 185 -21.46 -22.49 2.16
CA GLU A 185 -22.83 -22.99 2.00
C GLU A 185 -23.58 -23.10 3.33
N GLU A 186 -22.88 -23.41 4.41
CA GLU A 186 -23.47 -23.50 5.76
C GLU A 186 -23.97 -22.14 6.24
N MET A 187 -23.16 -21.09 6.09
CA MET A 187 -23.60 -19.72 6.36
C MET A 187 -24.85 -19.34 5.55
N ARG A 188 -24.92 -19.75 4.27
CA ARG A 188 -26.10 -19.48 3.44
C ARG A 188 -27.34 -20.26 3.91
N LYS A 189 -27.17 -21.47 4.46
CA LYS A 189 -28.26 -22.24 5.07
C LYS A 189 -28.70 -21.61 6.39
N ASP A 190 -27.77 -21.12 7.19
CA ASP A 190 -28.07 -20.46 8.46
C ASP A 190 -28.77 -19.12 8.25
N LEU A 191 -28.36 -18.34 7.25
CA LEU A 191 -29.07 -17.13 6.86
C LEU A 191 -30.52 -17.41 6.42
N ALA A 192 -30.83 -18.60 5.90
CA ALA A 192 -32.21 -18.97 5.56
C ALA A 192 -33.12 -19.12 6.80
N LYS A 193 -32.53 -19.29 8.00
CA LYS A 193 -33.27 -19.41 9.25
C LYS A 193 -33.84 -18.07 9.72
N THR A 194 -33.32 -16.94 9.24
CA THR A 194 -33.88 -15.63 9.59
C THR A 194 -35.32 -15.50 9.09
N SER A 195 -36.16 -14.85 9.89
CA SER A 195 -37.58 -14.66 9.59
C SER A 195 -37.82 -13.69 8.43
N GLU A 196 -36.87 -12.80 8.16
CA GLU A 196 -36.94 -11.78 7.13
C GLU A 196 -35.57 -11.39 6.56
N ASN A 197 -35.59 -10.49 5.57
CA ASN A 197 -34.38 -9.86 5.06
C ASN A 197 -33.84 -8.86 6.09
N ILE A 198 -32.52 -8.79 6.20
CA ILE A 198 -31.82 -7.96 7.18
C ILE A 198 -31.32 -6.67 6.52
N ASN A 199 -31.56 -5.54 7.18
CA ASN A 199 -30.98 -4.26 6.82
C ASN A 199 -30.04 -3.78 7.93
N LEU A 200 -28.82 -3.35 7.58
CA LEU A 200 -27.85 -2.86 8.56
C LEU A 200 -28.31 -1.60 9.31
N MET A 201 -29.31 -0.88 8.80
CA MET A 201 -29.89 0.28 9.48
C MET A 201 -31.01 -0.08 10.48
N ASP A 202 -31.42 -1.35 10.57
CA ASP A 202 -32.48 -1.78 11.49
C ASP A 202 -32.10 -1.46 12.94
N ALA A 203 -33.05 -0.94 13.71
CA ALA A 203 -32.83 -0.56 15.11
C ALA A 203 -32.61 -1.80 16.00
N ASP A 204 -33.26 -2.90 15.65
CA ASP A 204 -33.26 -4.21 16.31
C ASP A 204 -32.41 -5.24 15.56
N LEU A 205 -31.42 -4.79 14.77
CA LEU A 205 -30.52 -5.63 13.96
C LEU A 205 -30.01 -6.87 14.72
N ALA A 206 -29.53 -6.69 15.96
CA ALA A 206 -28.98 -7.78 16.77
C ALA A 206 -29.99 -8.89 17.06
N THR A 207 -31.28 -8.56 17.18
CA THR A 207 -32.35 -9.55 17.37
C THR A 207 -32.65 -10.27 16.06
N LYS A 208 -32.79 -9.52 14.96
CA LYS A 208 -33.17 -10.08 13.66
C LYS A 208 -32.12 -11.02 13.06
N ILE A 209 -30.84 -10.73 13.29
CA ILE A 209 -29.74 -11.52 12.72
C ILE A 209 -29.31 -12.70 13.60
N LYS A 210 -29.84 -12.80 14.83
CA LYS A 210 -29.36 -13.74 15.85
C LYS A 210 -29.40 -15.21 15.43
N ASP A 211 -30.40 -15.61 14.63
CA ASP A 211 -30.53 -16.98 14.13
C ASP A 211 -29.49 -17.32 13.03
N PHE A 212 -28.82 -16.30 12.48
CA PHE A 212 -27.72 -16.42 11.54
C PHE A 212 -26.35 -16.26 12.22
N VAL A 213 -26.14 -15.20 13.01
CA VAL A 213 -24.88 -14.93 13.71
C VAL A 213 -25.11 -14.05 14.95
N ASP A 214 -24.40 -14.33 16.04
CA ASP A 214 -24.46 -13.50 17.24
C ASP A 214 -23.44 -12.35 17.19
N ILE A 215 -23.90 -11.20 16.68
CA ILE A 215 -23.07 -9.99 16.59
C ILE A 215 -22.75 -9.34 17.94
N SER A 216 -23.35 -9.78 19.06
CA SER A 216 -23.05 -9.26 20.40
C SER A 216 -21.70 -9.76 20.94
N THR A 217 -21.14 -10.80 20.31
CA THR A 217 -19.77 -11.30 20.55
C THR A 217 -18.69 -10.26 20.21
N ILE A 218 -19.02 -9.26 19.40
CA ILE A 218 -18.14 -8.15 19.00
C ILE A 218 -18.62 -6.85 19.65
N SER A 219 -17.80 -6.28 20.54
CA SER A 219 -18.10 -4.99 21.17
C SER A 219 -18.00 -3.82 20.17
N ASP A 220 -18.62 -2.69 20.50
CA ASP A 220 -18.53 -1.49 19.66
C ASP A 220 -17.09 -0.95 19.57
N GLU A 221 -16.32 -1.05 20.65
CA GLU A 221 -14.92 -0.64 20.69
C GLU A 221 -14.07 -1.48 19.73
N VAL A 222 -14.27 -2.79 19.72
CA VAL A 222 -13.59 -3.71 18.80
C VAL A 222 -13.99 -3.44 17.36
N ALA A 223 -15.29 -3.26 17.11
CA ALA A 223 -15.80 -2.96 15.77
C ALA A 223 -15.22 -1.65 15.24
N PHE A 224 -15.21 -0.59 16.05
CA PHE A 224 -14.64 0.70 15.67
C PHE A 224 -13.13 0.62 15.45
N ALA A 225 -12.39 -0.07 16.33
CA ALA A 225 -10.96 -0.27 16.16
C ALA A 225 -10.63 -1.02 14.86
N THR A 226 -11.45 -2.02 14.50
CA THR A 226 -11.32 -2.78 13.25
C THR A 226 -11.63 -1.90 12.04
N VAL A 227 -12.71 -1.11 12.06
CA VAL A 227 -13.00 -0.12 10.99
C VAL A 227 -11.82 0.82 10.79
N LYS A 228 -11.25 1.36 11.87
CA LYS A 228 -10.08 2.24 11.81
C LYS A 228 -8.86 1.53 11.22
N LYS A 229 -8.59 0.29 11.62
CA LYS A 229 -7.50 -0.54 11.10
C LYS A 229 -7.64 -0.76 9.60
N LEU A 230 -8.83 -1.16 9.14
CA LEU A 230 -9.09 -1.44 7.74
C LEU A 230 -8.94 -0.16 6.88
N VAL A 231 -9.53 0.96 7.30
CA VAL A 231 -9.40 2.26 6.62
C VAL A 231 -7.95 2.73 6.59
N THR A 232 -7.18 2.50 7.66
CA THR A 232 -5.75 2.83 7.70
C THR A 232 -4.97 1.98 6.69
N ILE A 233 -5.21 0.67 6.65
CA ILE A 233 -4.61 -0.26 5.69
C ILE A 233 -4.94 0.13 4.25
N ALA A 234 -6.19 0.51 3.96
CA ALA A 234 -6.56 0.96 2.62
C ALA A 234 -5.83 2.23 2.20
N ASN A 235 -5.53 3.15 3.12
CA ASN A 235 -4.71 4.32 2.78
C ASN A 235 -3.20 4.05 2.86
N ALA A 236 -2.77 2.90 3.39
CA ALA A 236 -1.36 2.62 3.55
C ALA A 236 -0.75 2.04 2.26
N ALA A 237 0.28 2.72 1.77
CA ALA A 237 0.93 2.43 0.50
C ALA A 237 2.29 3.15 0.42
N VAL A 238 2.98 2.96 -0.71
CA VAL A 238 4.05 3.85 -1.13
C VAL A 238 3.44 4.96 -2.02
N TYR A 239 3.90 6.18 -1.85
CA TYR A 239 3.48 7.33 -2.64
C TYR A 239 4.68 7.95 -3.33
N GLN A 240 4.59 8.16 -4.64
CA GLN A 240 5.63 8.84 -5.41
C GLN A 240 5.00 9.69 -6.52
N PRO A 241 5.59 10.86 -6.86
CA PRO A 241 5.22 11.54 -8.08
C PRO A 241 5.81 10.82 -9.31
N GLU A 242 5.19 10.97 -10.48
CA GLU A 242 5.83 10.53 -11.73
C GLU A 242 7.16 11.27 -11.91
N PHE A 243 8.13 10.60 -12.52
CA PHE A 243 9.31 11.25 -13.03
C PHE A 243 9.03 11.75 -14.44
N SER A 244 8.64 13.02 -14.62
CA SER A 244 8.12 13.56 -15.91
C SER A 244 9.04 13.54 -17.13
N LEU A 245 10.26 13.03 -16.98
CA LEU A 245 11.18 12.76 -18.07
C LEU A 245 11.07 11.35 -18.64
N PHE A 246 10.70 10.40 -17.77
CA PHE A 246 10.82 8.99 -18.01
C PHE A 246 9.57 8.36 -17.40
N SER A 247 8.64 7.91 -18.24
CA SER A 247 7.55 7.07 -17.73
C SER A 247 8.19 5.96 -16.90
N THR A 248 7.75 5.82 -15.64
CA THR A 248 8.26 4.76 -14.76
C THR A 248 7.71 3.41 -15.24
N SER A 249 8.34 2.89 -16.30
CA SER A 249 8.01 1.64 -16.95
C SER A 249 8.26 0.50 -15.97
N GLY A 250 7.21 0.13 -15.24
CA GLY A 250 7.25 -0.92 -14.22
C GLY A 250 6.08 -0.82 -13.23
N VAL A 251 5.58 0.38 -12.93
CA VAL A 251 4.54 0.57 -11.91
C VAL A 251 3.25 1.16 -12.49
N ILE A 252 3.38 2.02 -13.50
CA ILE A 252 2.29 2.76 -14.10
C ILE A 252 1.94 2.08 -15.43
N GLY A 253 0.79 1.39 -15.48
CA GLY A 253 0.27 0.81 -16.72
C GLY A 253 0.20 1.88 -17.82
N SER A 254 0.44 1.49 -19.07
CA SER A 254 0.58 2.34 -20.28
C SER A 254 -0.60 3.27 -20.62
N ASN A 255 -1.61 3.37 -19.77
CA ASN A 255 -2.92 3.95 -20.09
C ASN A 255 -3.07 5.40 -19.59
N LEU A 256 -2.18 5.88 -18.72
CA LEU A 256 -2.19 7.26 -18.19
C LEU A 256 -0.96 8.01 -18.70
N THR A 257 -1.09 8.67 -19.84
CA THR A 257 -0.04 9.55 -20.37
C THR A 257 -0.34 11.00 -19.99
N GLY A 258 0.70 11.84 -19.88
CA GLY A 258 0.55 13.27 -19.61
C GLY A 258 0.70 13.70 -18.15
N SER A 259 1.31 12.87 -17.30
CA SER A 259 1.74 13.28 -15.97
C SER A 259 3.05 14.08 -16.01
N ASP A 260 3.08 15.18 -15.29
CA ASP A 260 4.20 16.11 -15.14
C ASP A 260 4.99 15.91 -13.82
N GLY A 261 4.52 15.04 -12.92
CA GLY A 261 5.20 14.76 -11.65
C GLY A 261 5.16 15.95 -10.69
N LEU A 262 6.24 16.19 -9.96
CA LEU A 262 6.41 17.39 -9.11
C LEU A 262 7.18 18.46 -9.85
N VAL A 263 6.47 19.49 -10.32
CA VAL A 263 7.04 20.60 -11.11
C VAL A 263 6.43 21.95 -10.73
N GLY A 264 7.17 23.03 -10.96
CA GLY A 264 6.69 24.40 -10.75
C GLY A 264 7.80 25.43 -10.94
N CYS A 265 7.53 26.67 -10.55
CA CYS A 265 8.50 27.76 -10.63
C CYS A 265 8.13 28.93 -9.72
N ASN A 266 8.94 29.98 -9.73
CA ASN A 266 8.73 31.20 -8.93
C ASN A 266 7.72 32.20 -9.54
N GLN A 267 7.08 31.86 -10.67
CA GLN A 267 6.18 32.75 -11.39
C GLN A 267 4.85 32.05 -11.72
N SER A 268 3.78 32.84 -11.78
CA SER A 268 2.45 32.39 -12.19
C SER A 268 1.92 33.31 -13.28
N PRO A 269 1.71 32.83 -14.53
CA PRO A 269 1.94 31.46 -15.00
C PRO A 269 3.43 31.11 -15.14
N CYS A 270 3.73 29.81 -15.17
CA CYS A 270 5.09 29.30 -15.40
C CYS A 270 5.43 29.31 -16.89
N ASP A 271 5.95 30.44 -17.41
CA ASP A 271 6.24 30.61 -18.83
C ASP A 271 7.67 30.20 -19.22
N ILE A 272 7.77 29.16 -20.05
CA ILE A 272 9.04 28.63 -20.60
C ILE A 272 9.84 29.71 -21.35
N LYS A 273 9.18 30.71 -21.94
CA LYS A 273 9.84 31.79 -22.70
C LYS A 273 10.40 32.89 -21.82
N ASN A 274 10.01 32.96 -20.55
CA ASN A 274 10.46 34.00 -19.65
C ASN A 274 11.83 33.63 -19.04
N LYS A 275 12.85 34.44 -19.35
CA LYS A 275 14.23 34.23 -18.90
C LYS A 275 14.45 34.50 -17.41
N ASN A 276 13.44 35.05 -16.72
CA ASN A 276 13.48 35.26 -15.27
C ASN A 276 12.80 34.14 -14.49
N THR A 277 12.26 33.13 -15.16
CA THR A 277 11.61 31.99 -14.52
C THR A 277 12.65 31.04 -13.96
N LYS A 278 12.58 30.80 -12.65
CA LYS A 278 13.37 29.80 -11.93
C LYS A 278 12.53 28.55 -11.76
N TYR A 279 12.94 27.47 -12.40
CA TYR A 279 12.22 26.19 -12.37
C TYR A 279 12.54 25.37 -11.14
N LEU A 280 11.55 24.59 -10.71
CA LEU A 280 11.66 23.58 -9.68
C LEU A 280 11.13 22.25 -10.22
N PHE A 281 11.91 21.21 -10.03
CA PHE A 281 11.56 19.83 -10.31
C PHE A 281 11.94 18.98 -9.11
N GLY A 282 11.16 17.96 -8.77
CA GLY A 282 11.51 17.06 -7.67
C GLY A 282 10.89 15.69 -7.78
N HIS A 283 11.35 14.82 -6.90
CA HIS A 283 10.86 13.46 -6.76
C HIS A 283 11.02 13.01 -5.31
N PHE A 284 10.09 12.20 -4.81
CA PHE A 284 10.17 11.62 -3.48
C PHE A 284 9.49 10.26 -3.44
N MET A 285 9.80 9.49 -2.41
CA MET A 285 9.05 8.32 -2.02
C MET A 285 8.62 8.47 -0.57
N LEU A 286 7.32 8.40 -0.34
CA LEU A 286 6.73 8.35 0.99
C LEU A 286 6.14 6.97 1.21
N ILE A 287 6.11 6.53 2.46
CA ILE A 287 5.42 5.32 2.88
C ILE A 287 4.50 5.67 4.05
N THR A 288 3.28 5.15 3.99
CA THR A 288 2.36 5.17 5.12
C THR A 288 2.39 3.81 5.80
N ASP A 289 2.67 3.80 7.09
CA ASP A 289 2.72 2.58 7.90
C ASP A 289 1.33 2.16 8.43
N ARG A 290 1.24 1.01 9.12
CA ARG A 290 -0.02 0.45 9.60
C ARG A 290 -0.62 1.20 10.78
N GLN A 291 0.17 2.07 11.41
CA GLN A 291 -0.30 3.02 12.41
C GLN A 291 -0.79 4.35 11.80
N GLY A 292 -0.66 4.53 10.47
CA GLY A 292 -1.16 5.69 9.74
C GLY A 292 -0.19 6.88 9.70
N TYR A 293 1.09 6.68 10.04
CA TYR A 293 2.11 7.71 9.88
C TYR A 293 2.73 7.64 8.50
N THR A 294 2.86 8.79 7.85
CA THR A 294 3.50 8.92 6.54
C THR A 294 4.82 9.66 6.66
N PHE A 295 5.89 9.09 6.12
CA PHE A 295 7.25 9.63 6.13
C PHE A 295 8.00 9.18 4.88
N GLY A 296 9.14 9.79 4.58
CA GLY A 296 9.96 9.33 3.48
C GLY A 296 11.04 10.30 3.01
N SER A 297 11.67 9.99 1.90
CA SER A 297 12.84 10.72 1.40
C SER A 297 12.72 11.03 -0.09
N GLY A 298 13.39 12.08 -0.52
CA GLY A 298 13.39 12.53 -1.90
C GLY A 298 14.48 13.55 -2.17
N LEU A 299 14.32 14.26 -3.27
CA LEU A 299 15.20 15.32 -3.72
C LEU A 299 14.47 16.30 -4.63
N GLN A 300 15.05 17.48 -4.78
CA GLN A 300 14.63 18.45 -5.76
C GLN A 300 15.82 19.18 -6.40
N TRP A 301 15.54 19.79 -7.54
CA TRP A 301 16.42 20.70 -8.26
C TRP A 301 15.74 22.06 -8.35
N ARG A 302 16.48 23.12 -8.07
CA ARG A 302 16.00 24.50 -8.19
C ARG A 302 16.98 25.32 -9.01
N ASP A 303 16.53 25.93 -10.10
CA ASP A 303 17.40 26.79 -10.92
C ASP A 303 17.58 28.17 -10.30
N THR A 304 18.24 28.23 -9.15
CA THR A 304 18.43 29.49 -8.39
C THR A 304 19.27 30.52 -9.13
N GLN A 305 20.12 30.08 -10.07
CA GLN A 305 21.07 30.91 -10.81
C GLN A 305 20.64 31.20 -12.25
N LEU A 306 19.42 30.83 -12.66
CA LEU A 306 18.94 30.98 -14.04
C LEU A 306 19.88 30.31 -15.06
N THR A 307 20.44 29.17 -14.67
CA THR A 307 21.31 28.31 -15.47
C THR A 307 20.63 27.94 -16.79
N LEU A 308 19.32 27.71 -16.76
CA LEU A 308 18.53 27.32 -17.93
C LEU A 308 18.05 28.51 -18.76
N ALA A 309 18.08 29.75 -18.25
CA ALA A 309 17.57 30.93 -18.97
C ALA A 309 18.35 31.27 -20.25
N LYS A 310 19.56 30.71 -20.39
CA LYS A 310 20.42 30.83 -21.57
C LYS A 310 20.16 29.73 -22.60
N GLU A 311 19.38 28.72 -22.25
CA GLU A 311 19.05 27.60 -23.11
C GLU A 311 17.72 27.86 -23.83
N ASN A 312 17.67 27.60 -25.14
CA ASN A 312 16.44 27.71 -25.93
C ASN A 312 15.59 26.43 -25.75
N LEU A 313 15.17 26.16 -24.52
CA LEU A 313 14.30 25.04 -24.20
C LEU A 313 12.85 25.38 -24.53
N SER A 314 12.10 24.41 -25.06
CA SER A 314 10.70 24.60 -25.48
C SER A 314 9.72 23.62 -24.84
N SER A 315 10.20 22.71 -23.99
CA SER A 315 9.39 21.68 -23.33
C SER A 315 9.77 21.49 -21.87
N LEU A 316 8.79 21.07 -21.06
CA LEU A 316 9.00 20.71 -19.66
C LEU A 316 10.01 19.58 -19.50
N GLY A 317 9.95 18.56 -20.36
CA GLY A 317 10.96 17.50 -20.38
C GLY A 317 12.37 18.02 -20.71
N GLY A 318 12.51 18.99 -21.61
CA GLY A 318 13.80 19.64 -21.87
C GLY A 318 14.34 20.35 -20.63
N ILE A 319 13.49 21.09 -19.91
CA ILE A 319 13.82 21.78 -18.66
C ILE A 319 14.27 20.78 -17.60
N ASN A 320 13.47 19.76 -17.33
CA ASN A 320 13.76 18.80 -16.25
C ASN A 320 15.07 18.03 -16.51
N ALA A 321 15.37 17.70 -17.78
CA ALA A 321 16.61 17.02 -18.14
C ALA A 321 17.84 17.90 -17.87
N GLN A 322 17.75 19.20 -18.15
CA GLN A 322 18.83 20.15 -17.86
C GLN A 322 18.97 20.42 -16.37
N LEU A 323 17.86 20.50 -15.61
CA LEU A 323 17.91 20.60 -14.15
C LEU A 323 18.71 19.44 -13.55
N ILE A 324 18.41 18.19 -13.94
CA ILE A 324 19.13 17.01 -13.43
C ILE A 324 20.63 17.07 -13.73
N ARG A 325 20.99 17.51 -14.94
CA ARG A 325 22.38 17.49 -15.40
C ARG A 325 23.21 18.66 -14.89
N LYS A 326 22.62 19.84 -14.73
CA LYS A 326 23.36 21.10 -14.51
C LYS A 326 23.12 21.74 -13.15
N VAL A 327 22.08 21.33 -12.44
CA VAL A 327 21.75 21.87 -11.13
C VAL A 327 22.05 20.81 -10.08
N LYS A 328 22.71 21.22 -9.00
CA LYS A 328 23.00 20.33 -7.87
C LYS A 328 21.70 19.91 -7.18
N PRO A 329 21.45 18.60 -6.97
CA PRO A 329 20.26 18.16 -6.25
C PRO A 329 20.32 18.55 -4.77
N VAL A 330 19.15 18.73 -4.17
CA VAL A 330 18.99 19.02 -2.73
C VAL A 330 18.07 17.97 -2.13
N GLN A 331 18.49 17.36 -1.01
CA GLN A 331 17.71 16.34 -0.34
C GLN A 331 16.40 16.90 0.23
N MET A 332 15.36 16.06 0.17
CA MET A 332 14.11 16.23 0.89
C MET A 332 13.90 15.07 1.87
N THR A 333 13.39 15.37 3.06
CA THR A 333 13.00 14.37 4.07
C THR A 333 11.66 14.76 4.67
N ALA A 334 10.78 13.78 4.86
CA ALA A 334 9.52 13.97 5.54
C ALA A 334 9.54 13.18 6.85
N ASP A 335 9.51 13.89 7.96
CA ASP A 335 9.32 13.29 9.28
C ASP A 335 7.91 12.66 9.38
N PRO A 336 7.72 11.65 10.25
CA PRO A 336 6.43 10.99 10.42
C PRO A 336 5.29 11.96 10.76
N GLN A 337 4.29 12.03 9.87
CA GLN A 337 3.09 12.85 10.02
C GLN A 337 1.83 12.00 9.86
N SER A 338 0.82 12.23 10.70
CA SER A 338 -0.49 11.55 10.62
C SER A 338 -1.49 12.27 9.71
N SER A 339 -1.14 13.44 9.15
CA SER A 339 -2.02 14.35 8.42
C SER A 339 -1.77 14.32 6.90
N TRP A 340 -1.51 13.13 6.34
CA TRP A 340 -1.30 12.96 4.89
C TRP A 340 -2.64 13.00 4.13
N ILE A 341 -2.94 11.99 3.33
CA ILE A 341 -4.24 11.85 2.66
C ILE A 341 -5.29 11.46 3.70
N HIS A 342 -6.33 12.27 3.80
CA HIS A 342 -7.38 12.04 4.78
C HIS A 342 -8.07 10.69 4.52
N PRO A 343 -8.22 9.81 5.52
CA PRO A 343 -8.56 8.41 5.25
C PRO A 343 -9.93 8.15 4.58
N THR A 344 -10.91 9.03 4.81
CA THR A 344 -12.28 8.95 4.29
C THR A 344 -12.51 9.85 3.09
N SER A 345 -12.27 11.17 3.24
CA SER A 345 -12.47 12.14 2.16
C SER A 345 -11.47 11.98 1.01
N LYS A 346 -10.36 11.26 1.23
CA LYS A 346 -9.26 11.04 0.28
C LYS A 346 -8.57 12.34 -0.15
N THR A 347 -8.65 13.39 0.65
CA THR A 347 -8.13 14.73 0.33
C THR A 347 -6.98 15.13 1.24
N ILE A 348 -6.12 16.02 0.76
CA ILE A 348 -5.12 16.70 1.58
C ILE A 348 -5.81 17.90 2.24
N ASN A 349 -6.24 17.72 3.49
CA ASN A 349 -6.95 18.76 4.26
C ASN A 349 -6.01 19.59 5.14
N THR A 350 -4.87 19.02 5.49
CA THR A 350 -3.79 19.68 6.23
C THR A 350 -2.53 19.59 5.38
N PRO A 351 -1.76 20.69 5.21
CA PRO A 351 -0.55 20.64 4.42
C PRO A 351 0.43 19.60 4.94
N TYR A 352 0.87 18.71 4.05
CA TYR A 352 1.93 17.74 4.34
C TYR A 352 3.29 18.34 3.99
N ARG A 353 4.25 18.15 4.89
CA ARG A 353 5.51 18.88 4.85
C ARG A 353 6.67 17.97 4.54
N LEU A 354 7.48 18.40 3.59
CA LEU A 354 8.81 17.84 3.34
C LEU A 354 9.84 18.91 3.68
N ASN A 355 10.76 18.57 4.56
CA ASN A 355 11.91 19.39 4.88
C ASN A 355 12.92 19.33 3.75
N VAL A 356 13.47 20.48 3.39
CA VAL A 356 14.47 20.62 2.33
C VAL A 356 15.80 21.05 2.94
N ALA A 357 16.89 20.42 2.51
CA ALA A 357 18.25 20.72 2.99
C ALA A 357 18.36 20.70 4.53
N ASN A 358 17.91 19.60 5.16
CA ASN A 358 17.93 19.41 6.62
C ASN A 358 17.17 20.53 7.38
N ASN A 359 15.90 20.72 7.02
CA ASN A 359 14.95 21.63 7.69
C ASN A 359 15.20 23.13 7.47
N ALA A 360 15.96 23.53 6.47
CA ALA A 360 16.16 24.95 6.15
C ALA A 360 14.88 25.61 5.61
N THR A 361 14.13 24.88 4.79
CA THR A 361 12.84 25.31 4.23
C THR A 361 11.88 24.13 4.12
N GLN A 362 10.58 24.40 4.01
CA GLN A 362 9.55 23.37 3.90
C GLN A 362 8.80 23.48 2.58
N LEU A 363 8.76 22.36 1.85
CA LEU A 363 7.83 22.18 0.74
C LEU A 363 6.52 21.65 1.32
N GLU A 364 5.42 22.34 1.03
CA GLU A 364 4.10 21.98 1.51
C GLU A 364 3.23 21.51 0.37
N LEU A 365 2.77 20.26 0.45
CA LEU A 365 1.69 19.72 -0.38
C LEU A 365 0.38 20.09 0.34
N TYR A 366 -0.35 21.06 -0.18
CA TYR A 366 -1.45 21.70 0.55
C TYR A 366 -2.84 21.44 -0.04
N GLN A 367 -2.90 20.83 -1.23
CA GLN A 367 -4.15 20.52 -1.91
C GLN A 367 -3.98 19.25 -2.75
N GLY A 368 -5.06 18.47 -2.85
CA GLY A 368 -5.13 17.30 -3.72
C GLY A 368 -6.21 16.32 -3.25
N ARG A 369 -6.78 15.56 -4.18
CA ARG A 369 -7.65 14.42 -3.92
C ARG A 369 -7.08 13.16 -4.56
N LEU A 370 -7.00 12.08 -3.80
CA LEU A 370 -6.69 10.75 -4.33
C LEU A 370 -7.92 10.21 -5.07
N LEU A 371 -7.81 10.17 -6.39
CA LEU A 371 -8.82 9.69 -7.33
C LEU A 371 -8.58 8.21 -7.62
N ASN A 372 -9.66 7.44 -7.77
CA ASN A 372 -9.63 6.02 -8.10
C ASN A 372 -8.77 5.16 -7.17
N ASP A 373 -8.58 5.62 -5.92
CA ASP A 373 -7.65 5.03 -4.95
C ASP A 373 -6.22 4.80 -5.53
N TYR A 374 -5.81 5.68 -6.45
CA TYR A 374 -4.60 5.46 -7.25
C TYR A 374 -3.80 6.73 -7.54
N VAL A 375 -4.43 7.86 -7.88
CA VAL A 375 -3.68 9.03 -8.38
C VAL A 375 -4.25 10.36 -7.88
N ILE A 376 -3.38 11.30 -7.53
CA ILE A 376 -3.70 12.72 -7.41
C ILE A 376 -3.24 13.40 -8.69
N ALA A 377 -4.13 14.11 -9.37
CA ALA A 377 -3.79 14.86 -10.58
C ALA A 377 -3.58 16.33 -10.26
N GLY A 378 -2.43 16.89 -10.64
CA GLY A 378 -2.01 18.26 -10.36
C GLY A 378 -2.43 19.27 -11.41
N LYS A 379 -2.73 18.83 -12.64
CA LYS A 379 -3.15 19.70 -13.75
C LYS A 379 -4.47 19.27 -14.36
N GLU A 380 -5.18 20.25 -14.92
CA GLU A 380 -6.47 20.06 -15.58
C GLU A 380 -6.41 18.98 -16.69
N ALA A 381 -5.39 19.01 -17.55
CA ALA A 381 -5.27 18.05 -18.65
C ALA A 381 -5.22 16.61 -18.13
N PHE A 382 -4.38 16.33 -17.14
CA PHE A 382 -4.26 15.00 -16.55
C PHE A 382 -5.50 14.62 -15.71
N TYR A 383 -6.08 15.58 -14.97
CA TYR A 383 -7.33 15.37 -14.24
C TYR A 383 -8.47 14.93 -15.16
N LYS A 384 -8.61 15.53 -16.35
CA LYS A 384 -9.60 15.12 -17.36
C LYS A 384 -9.38 13.69 -17.85
N VAL A 385 -8.13 13.28 -18.04
CA VAL A 385 -7.79 11.90 -18.42
C VAL A 385 -8.17 10.92 -17.31
N VAL A 386 -7.89 11.26 -16.05
CA VAL A 386 -8.18 10.40 -14.90
C VAL A 386 -9.69 10.30 -14.61
N THR A 387 -10.46 11.36 -14.87
CA THR A 387 -11.88 11.46 -14.50
C THR A 387 -12.86 11.31 -15.68
N ASP A 388 -12.37 11.23 -16.92
CA ASP A 388 -13.14 11.34 -18.17
C ASP A 388 -13.99 12.62 -18.30
N LYS A 389 -13.67 13.66 -17.52
CA LYS A 389 -14.34 14.95 -17.62
C LYS A 389 -13.85 15.75 -18.82
N LYS A 390 -14.74 16.53 -19.43
CA LYS A 390 -14.39 17.44 -20.54
C LYS A 390 -13.98 18.84 -20.07
N SER A 391 -14.46 19.25 -18.89
CA SER A 391 -14.21 20.53 -18.24
C SER A 391 -14.21 20.36 -16.73
N LEU A 392 -13.54 21.27 -16.01
CA LEU A 392 -13.49 21.28 -14.55
C LEU A 392 -14.35 22.44 -14.03
N ASP A 393 -15.15 22.19 -13.01
CA ASP A 393 -15.78 23.23 -12.20
C ASP A 393 -14.89 23.64 -11.01
N THR A 394 -15.35 24.56 -10.17
CA THR A 394 -14.60 25.03 -8.99
C THR A 394 -14.30 23.91 -7.99
N SER A 395 -15.21 22.94 -7.84
CA SER A 395 -15.02 21.78 -6.96
C SER A 395 -13.91 20.86 -7.50
N ASP A 396 -13.90 20.65 -8.82
CA ASP A 396 -12.83 19.91 -9.49
C ASP A 396 -11.48 20.60 -9.37
N GLN A 397 -11.42 21.93 -9.51
CA GLN A 397 -10.19 22.68 -9.34
C GLN A 397 -9.62 22.58 -7.91
N ALA A 398 -10.48 22.47 -6.90
CA ALA A 398 -10.08 22.25 -5.51
C ALA A 398 -9.51 20.84 -5.25
N ASN A 399 -9.73 19.88 -6.16
CA ASN A 399 -9.18 18.53 -6.08
C ASN A 399 -7.78 18.39 -6.70
N LEU A 400 -7.28 19.43 -7.37
CA LEU A 400 -5.96 19.38 -8.02
C LEU A 400 -4.83 19.29 -6.99
N GLY A 401 -3.82 18.49 -7.29
CA GLY A 401 -2.58 18.35 -6.53
C GLY A 401 -1.69 19.58 -6.65
N LEU A 402 -1.54 20.35 -5.56
CA LEU A 402 -0.75 21.59 -5.55
C LEU A 402 0.27 21.62 -4.41
N TRP A 403 1.38 22.29 -4.66
CA TRP A 403 2.44 22.50 -3.68
C TRP A 403 2.96 23.93 -3.67
N ARG A 404 3.59 24.33 -2.56
CA ARG A 404 4.25 25.62 -2.39
C ARG A 404 5.57 25.48 -1.60
N LEU A 405 6.50 26.39 -1.85
CA LEU A 405 7.79 26.48 -1.15
C LEU A 405 8.24 27.94 -1.11
N GLN A 406 8.66 28.42 0.05
CA GLN A 406 9.43 29.67 0.17
C GLN A 406 10.91 29.33 0.34
N ALA A 407 11.73 29.75 -0.61
CA ALA A 407 13.17 29.49 -0.59
C ALA A 407 13.90 30.54 -1.44
N ASP A 408 15.16 30.83 -1.10
CA ASP A 408 16.04 31.68 -1.91
C ASP A 408 15.48 33.09 -2.17
N GLY A 409 14.66 33.61 -1.24
CA GLY A 409 13.98 34.91 -1.39
C GLY A 409 12.79 34.91 -2.36
N GLU A 410 12.38 33.74 -2.85
CA GLU A 410 11.35 33.55 -3.86
C GLU A 410 10.19 32.71 -3.32
N ASN A 411 9.00 32.89 -3.91
CA ASN A 411 7.84 32.03 -3.68
C ASN A 411 7.67 31.09 -4.87
N TYR A 412 7.93 29.80 -4.66
CA TYR A 412 7.68 28.77 -5.65
C TYR A 412 6.31 28.13 -5.43
N THR A 413 5.58 27.92 -6.51
CA THR A 413 4.34 27.14 -6.52
C THR A 413 4.31 26.22 -7.73
N GLY A 414 3.51 25.16 -7.64
CA GLY A 414 3.41 24.21 -8.73
C GLY A 414 2.36 23.13 -8.51
N SER A 415 2.38 22.18 -9.43
CA SER A 415 1.50 21.02 -9.45
C SER A 415 2.25 19.77 -9.02
N VAL A 416 1.54 18.83 -8.42
CA VAL A 416 2.03 17.47 -8.15
C VAL A 416 1.05 16.45 -8.74
N ASP A 417 1.57 15.59 -9.59
CA ASP A 417 0.89 14.34 -9.93
C ASP A 417 1.49 13.23 -9.07
N LEU A 418 0.67 12.64 -8.20
CA LEU A 418 1.11 11.66 -7.20
C LEU A 418 0.42 10.32 -7.43
N TYR A 419 1.17 9.23 -7.39
CA TYR A 419 0.63 7.88 -7.48
C TYR A 419 0.70 7.19 -6.12
N LYS A 420 -0.40 6.55 -5.73
CA LYS A 420 -0.47 5.57 -4.67
C LYS A 420 -0.15 4.21 -5.28
N ILE A 421 1.02 3.70 -4.97
CA ILE A 421 1.56 2.46 -5.53
C ILE A 421 1.84 1.48 -4.41
N PHE A 422 1.83 0.19 -4.75
CA PHE A 422 2.15 -0.87 -3.79
C PHE A 422 1.30 -0.74 -2.51
N PRO A 423 -0.03 -0.84 -2.57
CA PRO A 423 -0.85 -0.87 -1.37
C PRO A 423 -0.43 -2.02 -0.45
N ILE A 424 -0.64 -1.86 0.86
CA ILE A 424 -0.47 -2.96 1.82
C ILE A 424 -1.79 -3.73 1.96
N SER A 425 -1.72 -4.96 2.47
CA SER A 425 -2.91 -5.76 2.79
C SER A 425 -2.88 -6.25 4.24
N TYR A 426 -3.90 -7.00 4.65
CA TYR A 426 -3.86 -7.75 5.89
C TYR A 426 -2.64 -8.70 5.91
N LEU A 427 -2.24 -9.13 7.10
CA LEU A 427 -1.13 -10.07 7.29
C LEU A 427 -1.72 -11.41 7.74
N ASP A 428 -1.67 -12.40 6.84
CA ASP A 428 -2.23 -13.72 7.09
C ASP A 428 -1.56 -14.39 8.30
N ARG A 429 -2.36 -14.79 9.29
CA ARG A 429 -1.87 -15.35 10.56
C ARG A 429 -1.16 -16.70 10.41
N GLN A 430 -1.27 -17.38 9.27
CA GLN A 430 -0.49 -18.59 9.00
C GLN A 430 1.01 -18.27 8.88
N VAL A 431 1.34 -17.04 8.48
CA VAL A 431 2.72 -16.56 8.32
C VAL A 431 3.07 -15.51 9.37
N PHE A 432 2.22 -14.51 9.55
CA PHE A 432 2.42 -13.41 10.50
C PHE A 432 1.82 -13.76 11.86
N LYS A 433 2.54 -14.58 12.64
CA LYS A 433 2.11 -15.04 13.97
C LYS A 433 2.56 -14.11 15.08
N THR A 434 1.60 -13.55 15.81
CA THR A 434 1.77 -12.69 17.00
C THR A 434 1.08 -13.34 18.19
N ALA A 435 1.42 -12.93 19.42
CA ALA A 435 0.70 -13.38 20.62
C ALA A 435 -0.82 -13.11 20.55
N GLN A 436 -1.25 -12.11 19.76
CA GLN A 436 -2.66 -11.75 19.65
C GLN A 436 -3.45 -12.65 18.71
N ASN A 437 -2.85 -13.23 17.67
CA ASN A 437 -3.58 -13.98 16.64
C ASN A 437 -3.34 -15.49 16.64
N VAL A 438 -2.60 -16.00 17.64
CA VAL A 438 -2.42 -17.43 17.89
C VAL A 438 -3.24 -17.87 19.13
N ALA A 439 -3.54 -19.17 19.22
CA ALA A 439 -4.22 -19.75 20.37
C ALA A 439 -3.27 -19.88 21.57
N ASP A 440 -3.82 -20.07 22.77
CA ASP A 440 -3.01 -20.29 23.98
C ASP A 440 -2.18 -21.57 23.81
N GLY A 441 -0.89 -21.51 24.18
CA GLY A 441 0.05 -22.61 23.96
C GLY A 441 0.59 -22.72 22.52
N GLU A 442 0.07 -21.97 21.55
CA GLU A 442 0.67 -21.88 20.22
C GLU A 442 1.87 -20.94 20.21
N LYS A 443 2.79 -21.20 19.27
CA LYS A 443 3.99 -20.38 19.08
C LYS A 443 3.73 -19.17 18.19
N TYR A 444 4.42 -18.08 18.47
CA TYR A 444 4.43 -16.87 17.67
C TYR A 444 5.86 -16.36 17.44
N ILE A 445 6.02 -15.57 16.36
CA ILE A 445 7.34 -15.14 15.87
C ILE A 445 7.52 -13.62 15.81
N PHE A 446 6.44 -12.85 15.96
CA PHE A 446 6.44 -11.39 16.04
C PHE A 446 6.05 -10.90 17.45
N PRO A 447 6.71 -9.86 18.01
CA PRO A 447 7.68 -8.98 17.36
C PRO A 447 9.01 -9.66 17.01
N MET A 448 9.57 -9.32 15.85
CA MET A 448 10.81 -9.90 15.32
C MET A 448 11.95 -8.88 15.39
N TYR A 449 13.01 -9.21 16.11
CA TYR A 449 14.18 -8.35 16.32
C TYR A 449 15.33 -8.80 15.43
N ALA A 450 15.96 -7.86 14.74
CA ALA A 450 17.00 -8.15 13.77
C ALA A 450 17.98 -6.99 13.61
N ASN A 451 19.09 -7.27 12.93
CA ASN A 451 20.00 -6.28 12.39
C ASN A 451 19.94 -6.34 10.85
N LEU A 452 19.85 -5.16 10.23
CA LEU A 452 20.08 -4.96 8.81
C LEU A 452 21.54 -4.54 8.60
N GLU A 453 22.27 -5.22 7.74
CA GLU A 453 23.63 -4.85 7.36
C GLU A 453 23.63 -4.22 5.96
N PHE A 454 23.81 -2.90 5.91
CA PHE A 454 23.91 -2.13 4.67
C PHE A 454 25.36 -2.17 4.16
N LYS A 455 25.57 -2.79 3.01
CA LYS A 455 26.84 -2.81 2.29
C LYS A 455 26.74 -1.89 1.09
N PHE A 456 27.80 -1.13 0.83
CA PHE A 456 27.86 -0.16 -0.26
C PHE A 456 28.49 -0.78 -1.50
N THR A 457 28.00 -0.40 -2.68
CA THR A 457 28.61 -0.79 -3.95
C THR A 457 30.05 -0.27 -4.05
N ASP A 458 30.29 0.96 -3.58
CA ASP A 458 31.64 1.50 -3.40
C ASP A 458 32.22 0.96 -2.08
N THR A 459 33.18 0.04 -2.20
CA THR A 459 33.81 -0.64 -1.05
C THR A 459 34.71 0.26 -0.21
N THR A 460 34.93 1.52 -0.59
CA THR A 460 35.63 2.50 0.26
C THR A 460 34.74 3.03 1.40
N VAL A 461 33.42 2.82 1.31
CA VAL A 461 32.47 3.14 2.38
C VAL A 461 32.27 1.91 3.25
N SER A 462 32.47 2.06 4.56
CA SER A 462 32.30 0.96 5.51
C SER A 462 30.83 0.54 5.64
N PRO A 463 30.53 -0.77 5.77
CA PRO A 463 29.17 -1.23 6.05
C PRO A 463 28.58 -0.64 7.34
N ILE A 464 27.26 -0.49 7.37
CA ILE A 464 26.51 0.01 8.54
C ILE A 464 25.51 -1.04 9.00
N THR A 465 25.55 -1.36 10.29
CA THR A 465 24.57 -2.24 10.94
C THR A 465 23.49 -1.41 11.62
N LEU A 466 22.23 -1.65 11.27
CA LEU A 466 21.06 -1.01 11.86
C LEU A 466 20.15 -2.06 12.50
N GLY A 467 20.01 -1.99 13.81
CA GLY A 467 19.04 -2.76 14.58
C GLY A 467 17.62 -2.33 14.26
N ILE A 468 16.73 -3.30 14.07
CA ILE A 468 15.33 -3.11 13.75
C ILE A 468 14.45 -4.03 14.58
N VAL A 469 13.18 -3.67 14.67
CA VAL A 469 12.11 -4.59 15.07
C VAL A 469 10.94 -4.45 14.11
N ILE A 470 10.38 -5.60 13.74
CA ILE A 470 9.08 -5.71 13.07
C ILE A 470 8.08 -6.00 14.18
N ASP A 471 7.24 -5.03 14.50
CA ASP A 471 6.30 -5.12 15.63
C ASP A 471 5.07 -5.99 15.32
N SER A 472 4.20 -6.21 16.30
CA SER A 472 2.97 -6.99 16.14
C SER A 472 1.93 -6.36 15.21
N ASN A 473 2.06 -5.08 14.86
CA ASN A 473 1.23 -4.48 13.81
C ASN A 473 1.82 -4.78 12.43
N GLY A 474 3.10 -5.15 12.33
CA GLY A 474 3.83 -5.32 11.08
C GLY A 474 4.55 -4.05 10.65
N ASP A 475 4.68 -3.05 11.53
CA ASP A 475 5.49 -1.87 11.26
C ASP A 475 6.95 -2.13 11.61
N VAL A 476 7.84 -1.52 10.82
CA VAL A 476 9.28 -1.65 10.99
C VAL A 476 9.83 -0.34 11.52
N ARG A 477 10.51 -0.43 12.66
CA ARG A 477 11.20 0.69 13.29
C ARG A 477 12.61 0.29 13.68
N THR A 478 13.43 1.26 14.00
CA THR A 478 14.74 0.99 14.60
C THR A 478 14.59 0.33 15.97
N ASN A 479 15.64 -0.41 16.32
CA ASN A 479 15.87 -0.99 17.63
C ASN A 479 17.35 -0.80 18.00
N MET A 480 17.75 0.47 18.08
CA MET A 480 19.12 0.88 18.33
C MET A 480 19.46 0.71 19.80
N GLN A 481 20.68 0.23 20.10
CA GLN A 481 21.21 0.15 21.46
C GLN A 481 21.43 1.54 22.07
N SER A 482 21.87 2.53 21.28
CA SER A 482 22.07 3.89 21.75
C SER A 482 22.03 4.90 20.61
N SER A 483 22.18 6.19 20.92
CA SER A 483 22.27 7.24 19.90
C SER A 483 23.54 7.15 19.05
N SER A 484 24.56 6.38 19.45
CA SER A 484 25.82 6.21 18.70
C SER A 484 26.05 4.77 18.22
N ASN A 485 25.31 3.80 18.75
CA ASN A 485 25.33 2.42 18.29
C ASN A 485 23.96 2.02 17.73
N PHE A 486 23.90 1.88 16.41
CA PHE A 486 22.67 1.57 15.69
C PHE A 486 22.28 0.10 15.75
N ALA A 487 23.19 -0.81 16.07
CA ALA A 487 22.87 -2.23 16.19
C ALA A 487 21.93 -2.51 17.36
N THR A 488 21.19 -3.61 17.28
CA THR A 488 20.39 -4.13 18.41
C THR A 488 21.31 -4.64 19.51
N ASP A 489 20.97 -4.30 20.76
CA ASP A 489 21.66 -4.83 21.94
C ASP A 489 21.51 -6.37 21.98
N PRO A 490 22.62 -7.13 22.01
CA PRO A 490 22.58 -8.58 21.86
C PRO A 490 21.94 -9.32 23.03
N VAL A 491 21.70 -8.67 24.18
CA VAL A 491 21.15 -9.30 25.39
C VAL A 491 19.79 -8.70 25.75
N ASN A 492 19.69 -7.38 25.78
CA ASN A 492 18.50 -6.65 26.23
C ASN A 492 17.64 -6.08 25.09
N GLY A 493 18.08 -6.22 23.84
CA GLY A 493 17.43 -5.60 22.69
C GLY A 493 16.10 -6.22 22.28
N CYS A 494 15.80 -7.45 22.70
CA CYS A 494 14.60 -8.19 22.29
C CYS A 494 13.42 -8.00 23.26
N LYS A 495 13.12 -6.73 23.60
CA LYS A 495 12.08 -6.32 24.56
C LYS A 495 11.18 -5.23 23.99
N GLY A 496 9.92 -5.20 24.42
CA GLY A 496 8.88 -4.31 23.90
C GLY A 496 8.15 -4.90 22.69
N ASP A 497 7.32 -4.08 22.04
CA ASP A 497 6.60 -4.46 20.83
C ASP A 497 6.28 -3.17 20.06
N VAL A 498 5.01 -2.77 20.06
CA VAL A 498 4.53 -1.48 19.55
C VAL A 498 4.88 -0.36 20.53
N LEU A 499 5.55 0.69 20.06
CA LEU A 499 5.86 1.88 20.86
C LEU A 499 4.75 2.93 20.78
N ALA A 500 4.71 3.79 21.80
CA ALA A 500 3.93 5.01 21.76
C ALA A 500 4.43 5.96 20.64
N ALA A 501 3.63 6.98 20.31
CA ALA A 501 3.95 7.94 19.25
C ALA A 501 5.29 8.69 19.44
N THR A 502 5.81 8.76 20.68
CA THR A 502 7.14 9.34 20.97
C THR A 502 8.30 8.48 20.46
N LEU A 503 8.06 7.20 20.16
CA LEU A 503 9.05 6.22 19.73
C LEU A 503 10.24 6.09 20.71
N LEU A 504 10.02 6.35 21.99
CA LEU A 504 10.98 6.03 23.05
C LEU A 504 10.78 4.56 23.46
N ASP A 505 11.87 3.81 23.50
CA ASP A 505 11.83 2.44 24.01
C ASP A 505 11.86 2.38 25.55
N HIS A 506 11.89 1.17 26.10
CA HIS A 506 11.91 0.91 27.55
C HIS A 506 13.16 1.45 28.27
N GLN A 507 14.21 1.83 27.54
CA GLN A 507 15.44 2.43 28.07
C GLN A 507 15.50 3.94 27.81
N GLY A 508 14.43 4.53 27.23
CA GLY A 508 14.39 5.93 26.85
C GLY A 508 15.22 6.27 25.62
N ILE A 509 15.61 5.29 24.82
CA ILE A 509 16.33 5.53 23.56
C ILE A 509 15.32 5.87 22.48
N GLN A 510 15.60 6.97 21.75
CA GLN A 510 14.81 7.39 20.61
C GLN A 510 14.96 6.39 19.46
N GLN A 511 13.82 5.84 19.03
CA GLN A 511 13.70 5.00 17.86
C GLN A 511 13.00 5.77 16.73
N TYR A 512 13.11 5.25 15.51
CA TYR A 512 12.64 5.91 14.29
C TYR A 512 11.84 4.93 13.44
N ARG A 513 10.75 5.41 12.83
CA ARG A 513 9.98 4.63 11.85
C ARG A 513 10.83 4.42 10.60
N LEU A 514 10.83 3.20 10.08
CA LEU A 514 11.58 2.81 8.89
C LEU A 514 10.66 2.36 7.77
N GLY A 515 9.52 1.76 8.08
CA GLY A 515 8.56 1.32 7.08
C GLY A 515 7.58 0.30 7.63
N THR A 516 7.12 -0.61 6.77
CA THR A 516 6.08 -1.59 7.14
C THR A 516 6.16 -2.85 6.28
N LEU A 517 5.54 -3.93 6.74
CA LEU A 517 5.28 -5.12 5.95
C LEU A 517 4.15 -4.86 4.95
N GLY A 518 4.37 -5.23 3.69
CA GLY A 518 3.39 -5.05 2.62
C GLY A 518 2.28 -6.09 2.67
N ARG A 519 2.62 -7.37 2.52
CA ARG A 519 1.69 -8.50 2.57
C ARG A 519 2.36 -9.78 3.06
N ALA A 520 1.54 -10.73 3.49
CA ALA A 520 1.95 -12.11 3.74
C ALA A 520 1.63 -13.01 2.54
N PHE A 521 2.54 -13.90 2.21
CA PHE A 521 2.44 -14.88 1.13
C PHE A 521 2.37 -16.27 1.77
N VAL A 522 1.16 -16.83 1.86
CA VAL A 522 0.93 -18.10 2.58
C VAL A 522 1.70 -19.26 1.95
N ALA A 523 1.62 -19.40 0.63
CA ALA A 523 2.30 -20.47 -0.10
C ALA A 523 3.83 -20.43 0.05
N ASP A 524 4.41 -19.24 0.00
CA ASP A 524 5.86 -19.04 0.09
C ASP A 524 6.38 -18.93 1.53
N LYS A 525 5.45 -18.91 2.52
CA LYS A 525 5.70 -18.60 3.93
C LYS A 525 6.56 -17.35 4.09
N ALA A 526 6.25 -16.29 3.36
CA ALA A 526 7.06 -15.08 3.29
C ALA A 526 6.25 -13.81 3.58
N VAL A 527 6.92 -12.73 3.95
CA VAL A 527 6.33 -11.38 4.02
C VAL A 527 7.15 -10.40 3.20
N SER A 528 6.49 -9.47 2.50
CA SER A 528 7.20 -8.37 1.85
C SER A 528 7.48 -7.24 2.84
N MET A 529 8.66 -6.66 2.77
CA MET A 529 9.10 -5.55 3.62
C MET A 529 9.45 -4.34 2.76
N ARG A 530 9.05 -3.15 3.21
CA ARG A 530 9.35 -1.88 2.53
C ARG A 530 9.90 -0.89 3.53
N LEU A 531 11.06 -0.30 3.25
CA LEU A 531 11.76 0.61 4.14
C LEU A 531 12.19 1.87 3.39
N ILE A 532 12.03 3.02 4.07
CA ILE A 532 12.54 4.33 3.66
C ILE A 532 13.20 4.98 4.87
N LEU A 533 14.53 5.11 4.84
CA LEU A 533 15.30 5.75 5.90
C LEU A 533 15.33 7.25 5.64
N ALA A 534 14.56 8.03 6.40
CA ALA A 534 14.32 9.45 6.13
C ALA A 534 14.70 10.36 7.32
N ASN A 535 15.90 10.19 7.86
CA ASN A 535 16.36 11.00 8.98
C ASN A 535 17.88 11.18 8.93
N GLU A 536 18.36 12.40 9.18
CA GLU A 536 19.79 12.72 9.20
C GLU A 536 20.58 11.86 10.20
N LYS A 537 19.90 11.36 11.26
CA LYS A 537 20.51 10.50 12.26
C LYS A 537 21.14 9.25 11.64
N PHE A 538 20.63 8.78 10.51
CA PHE A 538 21.12 7.59 9.82
C PHE A 538 22.45 7.81 9.07
N GLY A 539 22.98 9.03 9.02
CA GLY A 539 24.26 9.33 8.38
C GLY A 539 24.31 8.84 6.92
N ASN A 540 25.26 7.97 6.61
CA ASN A 540 25.52 7.50 5.24
C ASN A 540 24.39 6.66 4.62
N ILE A 541 23.45 6.14 5.42
CA ILE A 541 22.26 5.43 4.92
C ILE A 541 20.97 6.28 5.00
N ASN A 542 21.09 7.58 5.28
CA ASN A 542 19.96 8.50 5.14
C ASN A 542 19.56 8.63 3.66
N GLY A 543 18.28 8.40 3.37
CA GLY A 543 17.73 8.31 2.01
C GLY A 543 17.74 6.89 1.43
N ALA A 544 18.14 5.86 2.20
CA ALA A 544 18.12 4.48 1.73
C ALA A 544 16.68 3.98 1.53
N LEU A 545 16.46 3.34 0.38
CA LEU A 545 15.21 2.73 -0.05
C LEU A 545 15.40 1.22 -0.19
N VAL A 546 14.53 0.43 0.44
CA VAL A 546 14.58 -1.04 0.39
C VAL A 546 13.18 -1.58 0.12
N GLY A 547 13.05 -2.49 -0.85
CA GLY A 547 11.81 -3.24 -1.06
C GLY A 547 10.64 -2.45 -1.66
N VAL A 548 10.86 -1.20 -2.10
CA VAL A 548 9.81 -0.34 -2.68
C VAL A 548 9.53 -0.62 -4.16
N ASP A 549 10.15 -1.66 -4.74
CA ASP A 549 9.88 -2.24 -6.06
C ASP A 549 9.78 -1.22 -7.22
N SER A 550 10.64 -0.20 -7.20
CA SER A 550 10.60 0.93 -8.12
C SER A 550 11.83 0.97 -9.02
N ARG A 551 11.62 1.41 -10.26
CA ARG A 551 12.66 1.69 -11.25
C ARG A 551 12.57 3.15 -11.67
N ILE A 552 13.58 3.93 -11.31
CA ILE A 552 13.68 5.34 -11.69
C ILE A 552 14.76 5.47 -12.76
N GLN A 553 14.38 5.83 -13.98
CA GLN A 553 15.36 6.13 -15.02
C GLN A 553 16.14 7.39 -14.65
N SER A 554 17.45 7.34 -14.82
CA SER A 554 18.37 8.45 -14.51
C SER A 554 18.95 9.10 -15.77
N SER A 555 18.74 8.49 -16.94
CA SER A 555 19.16 8.98 -18.24
C SER A 555 18.19 8.51 -19.34
N PRO A 556 18.26 9.07 -20.57
CA PRO A 556 17.49 8.57 -21.72
C PRO A 556 17.79 7.12 -22.10
N ASP A 557 18.93 6.56 -21.68
CA ASP A 557 19.19 5.13 -21.82
C ASP A 557 18.46 4.39 -20.69
N SER A 558 17.48 3.55 -21.04
CA SER A 558 16.67 2.81 -20.07
C SER A 558 17.48 1.84 -19.21
N ARG A 559 18.73 1.53 -19.58
CA ARG A 559 19.67 0.74 -18.78
C ARG A 559 20.24 1.53 -17.60
N ASP A 560 20.29 2.86 -17.69
CA ASP A 560 20.75 3.75 -16.63
C ASP A 560 19.60 4.06 -15.67
N SER A 561 19.27 3.08 -14.84
CA SER A 561 18.17 3.20 -13.87
C SER A 561 18.62 2.91 -12.45
N ILE A 562 18.06 3.66 -11.51
CA ILE A 562 18.05 3.32 -10.10
C ILE A 562 16.99 2.25 -9.92
N VAL A 563 17.42 1.01 -9.64
CA VAL A 563 16.52 -0.12 -9.42
C VAL A 563 16.47 -0.42 -7.93
N ILE A 564 15.28 -0.34 -7.36
CA ILE A 564 15.00 -0.84 -6.02
C ILE A 564 14.05 -2.02 -6.18
N GLY A 565 14.55 -3.24 -6.06
CA GLY A 565 13.72 -4.44 -6.16
C GLY A 565 12.83 -4.64 -4.92
N GLY A 566 11.94 -5.62 -4.99
CA GLY A 566 11.21 -6.12 -3.82
C GLY A 566 12.15 -6.71 -2.74
N ALA A 567 11.64 -6.83 -1.52
CA ALA A 567 12.34 -7.43 -0.40
C ALA A 567 11.41 -8.38 0.35
N LEU A 568 11.75 -9.67 0.38
CA LEU A 568 10.94 -10.76 0.92
C LEU A 568 11.70 -11.43 2.07
N LEU A 569 11.06 -11.47 3.23
CA LEU A 569 11.51 -12.24 4.39
C LEU A 569 10.85 -13.62 4.32
N ASN A 570 11.61 -14.66 4.01
CA ASN A 570 11.14 -16.04 4.08
C ASN A 570 11.20 -16.52 5.54
N LEU A 571 10.03 -16.89 6.06
CA LEU A 571 9.84 -17.23 7.47
C LEU A 571 9.70 -18.73 7.70
N SER A 572 9.81 -19.58 6.66
CA SER A 572 9.62 -21.04 6.75
C SER A 572 10.38 -21.65 7.93
N ASN A 573 11.68 -21.38 8.03
CA ASN A 573 12.52 -21.96 9.08
C ASN A 573 12.13 -21.46 10.48
N VAL A 574 11.79 -20.17 10.64
CA VAL A 574 11.38 -19.63 11.96
C VAL A 574 10.01 -20.17 12.36
N LEU A 575 9.09 -20.30 11.40
CA LEU A 575 7.77 -20.89 11.61
C LEU A 575 7.86 -22.37 12.02
N ASP A 576 8.91 -23.08 11.62
CA ASP A 576 9.13 -24.49 11.99
C ASP A 576 10.02 -24.64 13.25
N THR A 577 10.62 -23.55 13.75
CA THR A 577 11.49 -23.56 14.94
C THR A 577 10.69 -23.75 16.24
N ASN A 578 11.29 -24.45 17.22
CA ASN A 578 10.69 -24.69 18.53
C ASN A 578 10.74 -23.45 19.44
N VAL A 579 9.81 -23.38 20.39
CA VAL A 579 9.78 -22.33 21.42
C VAL A 579 11.11 -22.31 22.19
N GLY A 580 11.63 -21.11 22.46
CA GLY A 580 12.90 -20.88 23.14
C GLY A 580 14.14 -21.05 22.25
N GLN A 581 13.97 -21.35 20.96
CA GLN A 581 15.08 -21.46 20.00
C GLN A 581 15.11 -20.30 19.00
N ASN A 582 16.31 -20.05 18.48
CA ASN A 582 16.55 -19.06 17.44
C ASN A 582 16.32 -19.73 16.08
N GLY A 583 15.44 -19.15 15.26
CA GLY A 583 15.25 -19.60 13.89
C GLY A 583 16.27 -18.99 12.92
N ARG A 584 16.08 -19.24 11.62
CA ARG A 584 16.79 -18.55 10.54
C ARG A 584 15.79 -17.86 9.63
N VAL A 585 16.09 -16.64 9.20
CA VAL A 585 15.33 -15.95 8.14
C VAL A 585 16.21 -15.86 6.90
N THR A 586 15.61 -16.02 5.73
CA THR A 586 16.26 -15.72 4.45
C THR A 586 15.66 -14.45 3.89
N PHE A 587 16.49 -13.54 3.39
CA PHE A 587 16.06 -12.23 2.89
C PHE A 587 16.51 -12.05 1.44
N LEU A 588 15.55 -12.13 0.52
CA LEU A 588 15.79 -12.13 -0.93
C LEU A 588 14.81 -11.20 -1.63
N ASN A 589 15.13 -10.78 -2.85
CA ASN A 589 14.20 -10.05 -3.70
C ASN A 589 13.21 -11.02 -4.37
N SER A 590 12.25 -10.46 -5.13
CA SER A 590 11.24 -11.24 -5.85
C SER A 590 11.79 -12.17 -6.93
N ALA A 591 13.05 -11.99 -7.36
CA ALA A 591 13.74 -12.86 -8.32
C ALA A 591 14.57 -13.97 -7.63
N GLY A 592 14.65 -13.97 -6.29
CA GLY A 592 15.45 -14.93 -5.52
C GLY A 592 16.91 -14.51 -5.29
N ASP A 593 17.31 -13.29 -5.66
CA ASP A 593 18.65 -12.76 -5.40
C ASP A 593 18.73 -12.00 -4.08
N GLY A 594 19.94 -11.65 -3.64
CA GLY A 594 20.15 -10.82 -2.45
C GLY A 594 19.48 -9.45 -2.57
N VAL A 595 18.84 -8.99 -1.48
CA VAL A 595 18.14 -7.71 -1.47
C VAL A 595 19.11 -6.55 -1.67
N GLN A 596 18.75 -5.65 -2.57
CA GLN A 596 19.48 -4.42 -2.85
C GLN A 596 18.77 -3.22 -2.22
N TRP A 597 19.53 -2.17 -1.97
CA TRP A 597 19.03 -0.86 -1.57
C TRP A 597 19.62 0.21 -2.47
N ALA A 598 18.90 1.32 -2.62
CA ALA A 598 19.38 2.48 -3.37
C ALA A 598 19.10 3.78 -2.63
N ASN A 599 19.80 4.83 -3.03
CA ASN A 599 19.59 6.19 -2.56
C ASN A 599 19.44 7.11 -3.77
N THR A 600 18.24 7.65 -3.97
CA THR A 600 17.93 8.49 -5.13
C THR A 600 18.71 9.80 -5.09
N TYR A 601 18.88 10.41 -3.91
CA TYR A 601 19.65 11.63 -3.76
C TYR A 601 21.12 11.45 -4.16
N ALA A 602 21.78 10.44 -3.60
CA ALA A 602 23.17 10.12 -3.92
C ALA A 602 23.34 9.69 -5.39
N SER A 603 22.37 8.94 -5.94
CA SER A 603 22.39 8.52 -7.35
C SER A 603 22.32 9.70 -8.31
N PHE A 604 21.44 10.67 -8.04
CA PHE A 604 21.36 11.87 -8.86
C PHE A 604 22.50 12.86 -8.62
N GLN A 605 23.11 12.86 -7.43
CA GLN A 605 24.39 13.56 -7.22
C GLN A 605 25.48 12.99 -8.13
N LYS A 606 25.54 11.67 -8.30
CA LYS A 606 26.46 11.04 -9.26
C LYS A 606 26.21 11.49 -10.69
N VAL A 607 24.95 11.61 -11.10
CA VAL A 607 24.60 12.15 -12.44
C VAL A 607 25.11 13.58 -12.59
N TYR A 608 24.87 14.45 -11.60
CA TYR A 608 25.39 15.82 -11.61
C TYR A 608 26.93 15.84 -11.72
N ASN A 609 27.64 15.09 -10.88
CA ASN A 609 29.12 15.04 -10.88
C ASN A 609 29.69 14.56 -12.23
N ASN A 610 28.98 13.67 -12.94
CA ASN A 610 29.44 13.18 -14.24
C ASN A 610 29.25 14.20 -15.38
N ASN A 611 28.45 15.26 -15.17
CA ASN A 611 28.08 16.22 -16.20
C ASN A 611 28.64 17.62 -15.97
N ASN A 612 29.36 17.86 -14.87
CA ASN A 612 29.92 19.16 -14.52
C ASN A 612 31.42 19.03 -14.20
N GLU A 613 32.05 20.18 -13.96
CA GLU A 613 33.41 20.28 -13.44
C GLU A 613 33.37 21.11 -12.16
N GLY A 614 34.26 20.83 -11.20
CA GLY A 614 34.38 21.61 -9.95
C GLY A 614 33.58 21.05 -8.77
N GLU A 615 33.30 19.76 -8.78
CA GLU A 615 32.69 19.02 -7.69
C GLU A 615 33.50 19.16 -6.40
N THR A 616 32.82 19.40 -5.28
CA THR A 616 33.50 19.42 -3.98
C THR A 616 33.80 18.00 -3.50
N PRO A 617 34.76 17.80 -2.57
CA PRO A 617 34.98 16.50 -1.95
C PRO A 617 33.72 15.90 -1.30
N ALA A 618 32.82 16.75 -0.80
CA ALA A 618 31.53 16.32 -0.25
C ALA A 618 30.60 15.75 -1.34
N ASP A 619 30.60 16.34 -2.53
CA ASP A 619 29.78 15.89 -3.67
C ASP A 619 30.24 14.52 -4.17
N ILE A 620 31.55 14.34 -4.25
CA ILE A 620 32.17 13.06 -4.63
C ILE A 620 31.84 12.00 -3.56
N SER A 621 31.92 12.35 -2.28
CA SER A 621 31.64 11.43 -1.18
C SER A 621 30.16 11.02 -1.13
N LEU A 622 29.24 11.96 -1.35
CA LEU A 622 27.80 11.68 -1.41
C LEU A 622 27.46 10.73 -2.56
N ALA A 623 28.06 10.90 -3.74
CA ALA A 623 27.80 10.04 -4.90
C ALA A 623 28.15 8.56 -4.68
N LYS A 624 29.02 8.24 -3.72
CA LYS A 624 29.38 6.86 -3.33
C LYS A 624 28.26 6.15 -2.57
N LEU A 625 27.31 6.90 -2.02
CA LEU A 625 26.20 6.38 -1.21
C LEU A 625 25.00 5.95 -2.05
N ASN A 626 25.17 5.76 -3.35
CA ASN A 626 24.09 5.54 -4.31
C ASN A 626 23.33 4.22 -4.15
N GLY A 627 23.92 3.22 -3.47
CA GLY A 627 23.27 1.97 -3.11
C GLY A 627 24.22 0.81 -2.87
N GLY A 628 23.65 -0.39 -2.75
CA GLY A 628 24.37 -1.66 -2.60
C GLY A 628 23.44 -2.76 -2.10
N SER A 629 23.97 -3.73 -1.35
CA SER A 629 23.18 -4.84 -0.82
C SER A 629 22.81 -4.64 0.65
N VAL A 630 21.69 -5.24 1.07
CA VAL A 630 21.26 -5.27 2.47
C VAL A 630 20.97 -6.69 2.91
N GLU A 631 21.57 -7.09 4.02
CA GLU A 631 21.37 -8.41 4.63
C GLU A 631 20.52 -8.30 5.90
N PHE A 632 19.75 -9.34 6.19
CA PHE A 632 18.92 -9.43 7.39
C PHE A 632 19.43 -10.55 8.28
N LYS A 633 19.72 -10.24 9.55
CA LYS A 633 20.13 -11.22 10.55
C LYS A 633 19.27 -11.06 11.80
N LEU A 634 18.64 -12.13 12.27
CA LEU A 634 17.95 -12.11 13.57
C LEU A 634 18.92 -11.68 14.69
N ALA A 635 18.43 -10.88 15.63
CA ALA A 635 19.22 -10.45 16.77
C ALA A 635 19.60 -11.65 17.64
N ASP A 636 20.76 -11.62 18.30
CA ASP A 636 21.25 -12.77 19.06
C ASP A 636 20.31 -13.16 20.23
N CYS A 637 19.61 -12.17 20.80
CA CYS A 637 18.59 -12.37 21.84
C CYS A 637 17.22 -12.88 21.33
N TYR A 638 17.00 -12.98 20.03
CA TYR A 638 15.68 -13.31 19.47
C TYR A 638 15.38 -14.80 19.60
N GLN A 639 14.21 -15.13 20.14
CA GLN A 639 13.71 -16.50 20.28
C GLN A 639 12.24 -16.59 19.88
N VAL A 640 11.84 -17.73 19.33
CA VAL A 640 10.42 -18.08 19.13
C VAL A 640 9.75 -18.21 20.50
N LYS A 641 8.56 -17.62 20.66
CA LYS A 641 7.82 -17.60 21.93
C LYS A 641 6.55 -18.42 21.86
N ALA A 642 6.05 -18.84 23.01
CA ALA A 642 4.70 -19.39 23.17
C ALA A 642 3.77 -18.32 23.77
N LYS A 643 2.49 -18.37 23.40
CA LYS A 643 1.46 -17.57 24.04
C LYS A 643 1.11 -18.11 25.42
#